data_AF-A0A9Q0BPY6-F1
#
_entry.id   AF-A0A9Q0BPY6-F1
#
_cell.length_a   1.000
_cell.length_b   1.000
_cell.length_c   1.000
_cell.angle_alpha   90.00
_cell.angle_beta   90.00
_cell.angle_gamma   90.00
#
_symmetry.space_group_name_H-M   'P 1'
#
loop_
_entity.id
_entity.type
_entity.pdbx_description
1 polymer ?
#
loop_
_entity_poly.entity_id
_entity_poly.type
_entity_poly.pdbx_seq_one_letter_code
_entity_poly.pdbx_strand_id
1 'polypeptide(L)'
;MFLLKSLACLVLLAVANGQFDPNYASGRSGMVHLFEWKWDDIAAECENFLGPNGFAGVQVSPVNENAVKDTRPWWERYQPISYKLVTRSGNEEQFASMVRRCNSAGVRIYVDVIFNHMAADGGTYGTGGSTATPSSKSYPAVRNCELVGLRDLNQGNSYVQEKVAEFLNHLIDLGVAGFRVIDMGGEAISKSEYTGLGAITEFRHSDSIGKVFRGKDQLRYLVNWGTAWGFAASDRSLVFVDNHDNQRGHGAGGADVLTHKYKMASAFMLAHPFGTPRVMSSFSFSNTDQGPPTTDGHNIASPIFNSDLSCGGGWVCEHRWRQIYSMVAFRNAVGSDGIQNCNQIAFSRGSRGFVAFNNDNYDLNSSLQTGLPAGTYCDVISGDKIGSSCTGKSVSVGSDGRASIYIGTSELDGVLAIHYSTLLVLGLLLALALGGQAKSKSKSKKNKQKEAILPLAESCKAANCKLPDCRCSDAVLPRSKFQGKENEIPQFVTITFDDAVNAVNYAQYELLFEGLVNPDGCEAAGTFFLSHEYTDYVRVNALYRAGHEIALHSVTHGDGTDYWRSADVATLKMLEAFAKVDPKRVQGMRLPFLQISGNNTFVAARRLGLSYDSSWPTQQFKDPAMWPYTLDFKSNQDCQIGPCPQASIPGLCSMIDACVYPPEDDVDELFYWMLDNFNRHYLGSRAPFGMYLHAAWFSRGRNYFGAFKKFINHLITYPDVYFTGISRMLEYVKRPVLGAPFKDCPELPEAECRAVQCRVQKMSTGEERYMSVCDKCPAVYPWLDNPLGQQQ
;
A
#
# COMPACT_ATOMS: atom_id res chain seq x y z
N MET A 1 11.24 39.23 -7.84
CA MET A 1 9.95 38.51 -7.78
C MET A 1 9.97 37.14 -8.46
N PHE A 2 10.53 36.97 -9.68
CA PHE A 2 10.66 35.65 -10.32
C PHE A 2 11.52 34.65 -9.52
N LEU A 3 12.67 35.07 -8.97
CA LEU A 3 13.53 34.19 -8.15
C LEU A 3 12.79 33.57 -6.95
N LEU A 4 12.01 34.33 -6.18
CA LEU A 4 11.27 33.79 -5.03
C LEU A 4 10.25 32.71 -5.44
N LYS A 5 9.57 32.89 -6.57
CA LYS A 5 8.59 31.90 -7.06
C LYS A 5 9.29 30.62 -7.54
N SER A 6 10.45 30.73 -8.18
CA SER A 6 11.27 29.57 -8.55
C SER A 6 11.83 28.84 -7.34
N LEU A 7 12.27 29.57 -6.30
CA LEU A 7 12.77 28.99 -5.05
C LEU A 7 11.67 28.23 -4.30
N ALA A 8 10.48 28.82 -4.18
CA ALA A 8 9.32 28.16 -3.55
C ALA A 8 8.90 26.87 -4.27
N CYS A 9 8.97 26.86 -5.61
CA CYS A 9 8.64 25.67 -6.41
C CYS A 9 9.71 24.56 -6.25
N LEU A 10 10.99 24.92 -6.14
CA LEU A 10 12.08 23.98 -5.82
C LEU A 10 11.97 23.41 -4.40
N VAL A 11 11.59 24.23 -3.41
CA VAL A 11 11.35 23.76 -2.03
C VAL A 11 10.19 22.76 -1.99
N LEU A 12 9.07 23.04 -2.65
CA LEU A 12 7.92 22.11 -2.72
C LEU A 12 8.26 20.79 -3.44
N LEU A 13 9.08 20.83 -4.49
CA LEU A 13 9.58 19.62 -5.17
C LEU A 13 10.60 18.81 -4.34
N ALA A 14 11.37 19.47 -3.48
CA ALA A 14 12.27 18.80 -2.54
C ALA A 14 11.49 18.10 -1.41
N VAL A 15 10.49 18.76 -0.82
CA VAL A 15 9.65 18.19 0.25
C VAL A 15 8.90 16.94 -0.23
N ALA A 16 8.41 16.92 -1.47
CA ALA A 16 7.69 15.76 -2.02
C ALA A 16 8.55 14.51 -2.27
N ASN A 17 9.88 14.64 -2.37
CA ASN A 17 10.80 13.51 -2.52
C ASN A 17 11.49 13.13 -1.20
N GLY A 18 11.63 14.07 -0.26
CA GLY A 18 12.29 13.82 1.03
C GLY A 18 11.50 12.93 2.00
N GLN A 19 10.18 12.75 1.80
CA GLN A 19 9.33 12.00 2.72
C GLN A 19 9.68 10.51 2.84
N PHE A 20 10.17 9.89 1.76
CA PHE A 20 10.64 8.50 1.75
C PHE A 20 12.17 8.41 1.69
N ASP A 21 12.87 9.54 1.76
CA ASP A 21 14.33 9.53 1.91
C ASP A 21 14.67 9.05 3.33
N PRO A 22 15.43 7.96 3.50
CA PRO A 22 15.89 7.55 4.82
C PRO A 22 16.84 8.58 5.47
N ASN A 23 17.30 9.62 4.76
CA ASN A 23 18.29 10.61 5.20
C ASN A 23 19.68 10.02 5.43
N TYR A 24 19.99 8.89 4.79
CA TYR A 24 21.28 8.20 4.89
C TYR A 24 22.45 9.08 4.40
N ALA A 25 23.65 8.85 4.96
CA ALA A 25 24.87 9.39 4.38
C ALA A 25 25.10 8.82 2.97
N SER A 26 25.55 9.67 2.04
CA SER A 26 25.78 9.30 0.64
C SER A 26 26.65 8.04 0.53
N GLY A 27 26.19 7.07 -0.29
CA GLY A 27 26.88 5.79 -0.49
C GLY A 27 26.58 4.73 0.58
N ARG A 28 25.67 4.97 1.53
CA ARG A 28 25.20 3.99 2.51
C ARG A 28 23.72 3.65 2.30
N SER A 29 23.35 2.37 2.44
CA SER A 29 22.05 1.88 1.94
C SER A 29 21.40 0.71 2.71
N GLY A 30 21.91 0.34 3.88
CA GLY A 30 21.33 -0.68 4.76
C GLY A 30 21.44 -0.31 6.23
N MET A 31 20.41 -0.65 7.01
CA MET A 31 20.34 -0.36 8.45
C MET A 31 20.31 -1.65 9.29
N VAL A 32 20.50 -1.52 10.61
CA VAL A 32 20.43 -2.61 11.60
C VAL A 32 19.42 -2.30 12.69
N HIS A 33 18.72 -3.30 13.22
CA HIS A 33 17.94 -3.18 14.45
C HIS A 33 18.75 -3.71 15.63
N LEU A 34 19.29 -2.82 16.47
CA LEU A 34 20.02 -3.19 17.69
C LEU A 34 19.01 -3.39 18.84
N PHE A 35 18.30 -4.51 18.79
CA PHE A 35 17.15 -4.77 19.64
C PHE A 35 17.53 -4.90 21.11
N GLU A 36 16.91 -4.10 21.98
CA GLU A 36 17.16 -3.99 23.42
C GLU A 36 18.59 -3.53 23.83
N TRP A 37 19.40 -2.99 22.92
CA TRP A 37 20.73 -2.46 23.29
C TRP A 37 20.63 -1.17 24.12
N LYS A 38 21.63 -0.90 24.97
CA LYS A 38 21.73 0.38 25.71
C LYS A 38 22.27 1.48 24.82
N TRP A 39 21.90 2.73 25.10
CA TRP A 39 22.25 3.87 24.26
C TRP A 39 23.76 4.12 24.18
N ASP A 40 24.50 3.94 25.28
CA ASP A 40 25.97 4.05 25.27
C ASP A 40 26.65 2.93 24.47
N ASP A 41 26.10 1.71 24.49
CA ASP A 41 26.59 0.59 23.68
C ASP A 41 26.35 0.86 22.18
N ILE A 42 25.15 1.31 21.81
CA ILE A 42 24.84 1.71 20.42
C ILE A 42 25.75 2.85 19.95
N ALA A 43 26.00 3.84 20.81
CA ALA A 43 26.87 4.97 20.48
C ALA A 43 28.31 4.52 20.18
N ALA A 44 28.85 3.59 20.98
CA ALA A 44 30.15 2.98 20.74
C ALA A 44 30.13 2.08 19.49
N GLU A 45 29.04 1.36 19.23
CA GLU A 45 28.88 0.49 18.06
C GLU A 45 28.83 1.29 16.75
N CYS A 46 28.18 2.46 16.77
CA CYS A 46 28.19 3.42 15.67
C CYS A 46 29.59 3.88 15.28
N GLU A 47 30.42 4.22 16.25
CA GLU A 47 31.79 4.72 16.04
C GLU A 47 32.77 3.61 15.66
N ASN A 48 32.74 2.49 16.37
CA ASN A 48 33.76 1.44 16.29
C ASN A 48 33.48 0.40 15.19
N PHE A 49 32.22 0.23 14.76
CA PHE A 49 31.86 -0.85 13.84
C PHE A 49 30.93 -0.41 12.71
N LEU A 50 29.76 0.14 13.01
CA LEU A 50 28.72 0.42 11.99
C LEU A 50 29.15 1.51 11.01
N GLY A 51 29.72 2.61 11.51
CA GLY A 51 30.26 3.69 10.69
C GLY A 51 31.38 3.20 9.76
N PRO A 52 32.44 2.56 10.29
CA PRO A 52 33.52 1.96 9.50
C PRO A 52 33.05 0.93 8.46
N ASN A 53 32.07 0.09 8.80
CA ASN A 53 31.52 -0.92 7.87
C ASN A 53 30.40 -0.38 6.95
N GLY A 54 30.14 0.93 6.96
CA GLY A 54 29.22 1.57 6.02
C GLY A 54 27.74 1.32 6.27
N PHE A 55 27.34 0.92 7.48
CA PHE A 55 25.93 0.90 7.85
C PHE A 55 25.36 2.32 7.84
N ALA A 56 24.13 2.44 7.34
CA ALA A 56 23.46 3.70 7.06
C ALA A 56 22.63 4.20 8.27
N GLY A 57 22.18 3.28 9.13
CA GLY A 57 21.51 3.64 10.36
C GLY A 57 21.17 2.46 11.29
N VAL A 58 20.61 2.81 12.45
CA VAL A 58 20.20 1.92 13.53
C VAL A 58 18.73 2.19 13.86
N GLN A 59 17.89 1.16 13.84
CA GLN A 59 16.63 1.17 14.58
C GLN A 59 16.92 0.84 16.05
N VAL A 60 16.35 1.63 16.96
CA VAL A 60 16.40 1.41 18.41
C VAL A 60 15.04 0.99 18.95
N SER A 61 15.02 0.18 20.03
CA SER A 61 13.80 -0.19 20.76
C SER A 61 13.07 1.03 21.37
N PRO A 62 11.78 0.91 21.77
CA PRO A 62 10.99 2.05 22.24
C PRO A 62 11.68 2.87 23.33
N VAL A 63 11.81 4.17 23.08
CA VAL A 63 12.65 5.11 23.87
C VAL A 63 11.90 5.80 25.01
N ASN A 64 10.56 5.76 24.97
CA ASN A 64 9.69 6.35 25.98
C ASN A 64 9.55 5.44 27.20
N GLU A 65 9.21 6.04 28.35
CA GLU A 65 8.95 5.33 29.60
C GLU A 65 7.86 4.26 29.42
N ASN A 66 8.20 3.05 29.85
CA ASN A 66 7.35 1.87 29.72
C ASN A 66 7.04 1.24 31.08
N ALA A 67 6.01 0.40 31.13
CA ALA A 67 5.64 -0.34 32.32
C ALA A 67 6.74 -1.34 32.71
N VAL A 68 6.96 -1.50 34.02
CA VAL A 68 7.82 -2.56 34.56
C VAL A 68 6.96 -3.80 34.83
N LYS A 69 7.38 -4.97 34.31
CA LYS A 69 6.67 -6.25 34.49
C LYS A 69 7.55 -7.29 35.17
N ASP A 70 6.96 -8.24 35.88
CA ASP A 70 7.73 -9.32 36.53
C ASP A 70 8.56 -10.09 35.50
N THR A 71 9.78 -10.50 35.88
CA THR A 71 10.81 -11.12 34.99
C THR A 71 11.34 -10.26 33.84
N ARG A 72 10.86 -9.00 33.71
CA ARG A 72 11.34 -8.00 32.74
C ARG A 72 11.36 -8.49 31.25
N PRO A 73 10.24 -9.03 30.73
CA PRO A 73 10.13 -9.52 29.36
C PRO A 73 10.44 -8.42 28.33
N TRP A 74 10.85 -8.78 27.12
CA TRP A 74 11.17 -7.79 26.08
C TRP A 74 9.95 -6.93 25.70
N TRP A 75 8.75 -7.53 25.74
CA TRP A 75 7.53 -6.84 25.35
C TRP A 75 7.06 -5.78 26.35
N GLU A 76 7.69 -5.67 27.54
CA GLU A 76 7.34 -4.61 28.51
C GLU A 76 7.55 -3.21 27.92
N ARG A 77 8.45 -3.06 26.94
CA ARG A 77 8.72 -1.77 26.24
C ARG A 77 7.61 -1.32 25.30
N TYR A 78 6.72 -2.23 24.90
CA TYR A 78 5.52 -1.93 24.12
C TYR A 78 4.32 -1.62 25.01
N GLN A 79 4.55 -1.31 26.29
CA GLN A 79 3.53 -0.85 27.22
C GLN A 79 3.88 0.56 27.74
N PRO A 80 3.64 1.64 26.96
CA PRO A 80 3.94 3.01 27.39
C PRO A 80 3.25 3.41 28.70
N ILE A 81 3.95 4.20 29.52
CA ILE A 81 3.42 4.86 30.73
C ILE A 81 3.50 6.38 30.59
N SER A 82 4.61 6.91 30.05
CA SER A 82 4.75 8.32 29.70
C SER A 82 5.72 8.52 28.53
N TYR A 83 5.86 9.76 28.07
CA TYR A 83 6.79 10.15 27.00
C TYR A 83 8.18 10.58 27.50
N LYS A 84 8.50 10.41 28.80
CA LYS A 84 9.86 10.61 29.33
C LYS A 84 10.85 9.67 28.64
N LEU A 85 12.05 10.13 28.28
CA LEU A 85 13.09 9.30 27.68
C LEU A 85 13.90 8.54 28.75
N VAL A 86 13.24 7.65 29.50
CA VAL A 86 13.86 6.85 30.56
C VAL A 86 13.40 5.40 30.46
N THR A 87 14.31 4.50 30.10
CA THR A 87 14.05 3.07 29.84
C THR A 87 15.18 2.20 30.37
N ARG A 88 15.07 0.87 30.24
CA ARG A 88 16.20 -0.05 30.51
C ARG A 88 17.45 0.21 29.65
N SER A 89 17.33 0.89 28.51
CA SER A 89 18.47 1.25 27.65
C SER A 89 19.25 2.48 28.12
N GLY A 90 18.69 3.28 29.04
CA GLY A 90 19.29 4.52 29.53
C GLY A 90 18.29 5.67 29.67
N ASN A 91 18.84 6.84 29.97
CA ASN A 91 18.13 8.11 30.14
C ASN A 91 18.25 9.02 28.89
N GLU A 92 17.67 10.21 28.99
CA GLU A 92 17.62 11.22 27.93
C GLU A 92 19.00 11.74 27.51
N GLU A 93 19.91 11.96 28.47
CA GLU A 93 21.27 12.42 28.20
C GLU A 93 22.07 11.39 27.41
N GLN A 94 21.94 10.10 27.79
CA GLN A 94 22.54 8.96 27.07
C GLN A 94 21.93 8.80 25.67
N PHE A 95 20.61 8.98 25.53
CA PHE A 95 19.94 8.94 24.24
C PHE A 95 20.43 10.07 23.31
N ALA A 96 20.45 11.31 23.80
CA ALA A 96 20.95 12.47 23.05
C ALA A 96 22.45 12.33 22.69
N SER A 97 23.25 11.75 23.58
CA SER A 97 24.66 11.41 23.34
C SER A 97 24.80 10.40 22.20
N MET A 98 24.02 9.31 22.24
CA MET A 98 23.98 8.28 21.20
C MET A 98 23.60 8.85 19.84
N VAL A 99 22.49 9.61 19.75
CA VAL A 99 22.04 10.20 18.48
C VAL A 99 23.13 11.11 17.88
N ARG A 100 23.77 11.94 18.69
CA ARG A 100 24.86 12.83 18.25
C ARG A 100 26.10 12.06 17.75
N ARG A 101 26.53 11.03 18.48
CA ARG A 101 27.70 10.21 18.15
C ARG A 101 27.46 9.38 16.88
N CYS A 102 26.31 8.73 16.78
CA CYS A 102 25.92 7.99 15.57
C CYS A 102 25.81 8.89 14.34
N ASN A 103 25.14 10.04 14.45
CA ASN A 103 25.07 11.00 13.34
C ASN A 103 26.45 11.50 12.90
N SER A 104 27.39 11.67 13.84
CA SER A 104 28.79 12.03 13.54
C SER A 104 29.56 10.91 12.82
N ALA A 105 29.25 9.64 13.10
CA ALA A 105 29.76 8.46 12.38
C ALA A 105 29.07 8.21 11.02
N GLY A 106 28.13 9.07 10.61
CA GLY A 106 27.31 8.90 9.40
C GLY A 106 26.24 7.82 9.50
N VAL A 107 25.87 7.43 10.73
CA VAL A 107 24.88 6.39 11.05
C VAL A 107 23.63 7.06 11.61
N ARG A 108 22.50 6.97 10.92
CA ARG A 108 21.24 7.58 11.35
C ARG A 108 20.53 6.79 12.43
N ILE A 109 19.76 7.44 13.30
CA ILE A 109 18.92 6.79 14.31
C ILE A 109 17.46 6.81 13.86
N TYR A 110 16.79 5.67 13.96
CA TYR A 110 15.34 5.53 13.80
C TYR A 110 14.75 4.99 15.10
N VAL A 111 13.70 5.62 15.58
CA VAL A 111 13.07 5.24 16.85
C VAL A 111 11.83 4.39 16.60
N ASP A 112 11.70 3.28 17.29
CA ASP A 112 10.44 2.55 17.42
C ASP A 112 9.48 3.36 18.31
N VAL A 113 8.36 3.83 17.78
CA VAL A 113 7.44 4.71 18.53
C VAL A 113 6.07 4.09 18.67
N ILE A 114 5.61 4.02 19.92
CA ILE A 114 4.30 3.48 20.30
C ILE A 114 3.38 4.64 20.69
N PHE A 115 2.59 5.11 19.73
CA PHE A 115 1.52 6.10 19.92
C PHE A 115 0.12 5.52 19.65
N ASN A 116 0.00 4.20 19.43
CA ASN A 116 -1.29 3.53 19.33
C ASN A 116 -1.93 3.37 20.71
N HIS A 117 -1.19 2.85 21.70
CA HIS A 117 -1.75 2.42 22.99
C HIS A 117 -0.80 2.65 24.17
N MET A 118 -1.37 2.50 25.38
CA MET A 118 -0.75 2.61 26.69
C MET A 118 -0.77 1.25 27.43
N ALA A 119 0.01 1.12 28.50
CA ALA A 119 0.20 -0.12 29.25
C ALA A 119 -1.09 -0.80 29.74
N ALA A 120 -1.14 -2.13 29.71
CA ALA A 120 -2.28 -2.91 30.19
C ALA A 120 -2.34 -3.00 31.73
N ASP A 121 -3.42 -3.58 32.26
CA ASP A 121 -3.56 -3.88 33.69
C ASP A 121 -2.34 -4.65 34.25
N GLY A 122 -2.04 -4.43 35.53
CA GLY A 122 -0.81 -4.89 36.17
C GLY A 122 0.45 -4.10 35.79
N GLY A 123 0.34 -2.98 35.07
CA GLY A 123 1.43 -2.01 34.87
C GLY A 123 1.16 -0.70 35.62
N THR A 124 1.43 -0.65 36.93
CA THR A 124 1.07 0.50 37.79
C THR A 124 2.17 1.55 37.94
N TYR A 125 3.40 1.24 37.55
CA TYR A 125 4.54 2.16 37.57
C TYR A 125 5.45 1.96 36.34
N GLY A 126 6.12 3.03 35.92
CA GLY A 126 7.01 3.07 34.78
C GLY A 126 8.49 3.22 35.13
N THR A 127 9.35 2.98 34.13
CA THR A 127 10.82 3.05 34.22
C THR A 127 11.39 4.44 34.58
N GLY A 128 10.61 5.51 34.44
CA GLY A 128 10.93 6.90 34.79
C GLY A 128 10.17 7.41 36.01
N GLY A 129 9.70 6.51 36.87
CA GLY A 129 9.04 6.81 38.15
C GLY A 129 7.61 7.31 38.03
N SER A 130 7.01 7.30 36.85
CA SER A 130 5.60 7.69 36.65
C SER A 130 4.66 6.58 37.13
N THR A 131 3.52 6.95 37.72
CA THR A 131 2.48 6.00 38.13
C THR A 131 1.28 6.04 37.19
N ALA A 132 0.61 4.91 37.03
CA ALA A 132 -0.61 4.79 36.24
C ALA A 132 -1.65 3.92 36.96
N THR A 133 -2.92 4.12 36.62
CA THR A 133 -4.02 3.22 37.00
C THR A 133 -4.72 2.76 35.72
N PRO A 134 -4.22 1.67 35.10
CA PRO A 134 -4.75 1.21 33.81
C PRO A 134 -6.25 0.93 33.80
N SER A 135 -6.81 0.40 34.89
CA SER A 135 -8.23 0.07 35.03
C SER A 135 -9.17 1.29 35.00
N SER A 136 -8.69 2.48 35.42
CA SER A 136 -9.43 3.74 35.29
C SER A 136 -8.97 4.59 34.10
N LYS A 137 -8.13 4.00 33.22
CA LYS A 137 -7.46 4.65 32.09
C LYS A 137 -6.71 5.93 32.47
N SER A 138 -6.13 5.92 33.68
CA SER A 138 -5.41 7.06 34.23
C SER A 138 -3.91 6.91 34.05
N TYR A 139 -3.39 7.47 32.96
CA TYR A 139 -1.95 7.61 32.71
C TYR A 139 -1.54 9.10 32.80
N PRO A 140 -0.24 9.39 33.01
CA PRO A 140 0.33 10.72 32.82
C PRO A 140 0.45 11.10 31.33
N ALA A 141 0.50 10.10 30.44
CA ALA A 141 0.22 10.26 29.01
C ALA A 141 -1.28 10.01 28.71
N VAL A 142 -1.64 9.97 27.43
CA VAL A 142 -2.99 10.36 26.97
C VAL A 142 -4.01 9.19 26.95
N ARG A 143 -5.17 9.36 26.30
CA ARG A 143 -6.46 8.65 26.49
C ARG A 143 -7.25 8.62 25.15
N ASN A 144 -8.28 7.80 24.87
CA ASN A 144 -8.92 6.72 25.62
C ASN A 144 -9.69 5.77 24.66
N CYS A 145 -9.22 4.53 24.44
CA CYS A 145 -9.99 3.32 24.07
C CYS A 145 -9.15 2.05 24.37
N GLU A 146 -9.18 0.95 23.59
CA GLU A 146 -8.49 -0.34 23.92
C GLU A 146 -8.13 -1.25 22.73
N LEU A 147 -6.96 -1.90 22.81
CA LEU A 147 -6.47 -2.97 21.92
C LEU A 147 -5.86 -4.11 22.76
N VAL A 148 -6.47 -5.31 22.76
CA VAL A 148 -5.97 -6.50 23.48
C VAL A 148 -5.61 -6.23 24.97
N GLY A 149 -6.39 -5.37 25.63
CA GLY A 149 -6.18 -4.96 27.03
C GLY A 149 -5.16 -3.83 27.25
N LEU A 150 -4.38 -3.46 26.22
CA LEU A 150 -3.62 -2.21 26.16
C LEU A 150 -4.60 -1.05 25.92
N ARG A 151 -4.43 0.10 26.57
CA ARG A 151 -5.43 1.20 26.46
C ARG A 151 -5.08 2.12 25.29
N ASP A 152 -5.86 2.05 24.22
CA ASP A 152 -5.68 2.78 22.96
C ASP A 152 -5.79 4.31 23.15
N LEU A 153 -5.10 5.08 22.30
CA LEU A 153 -5.08 6.54 22.31
C LEU A 153 -6.08 7.10 21.29
N ASN A 154 -6.93 8.04 21.71
CA ASN A 154 -7.87 8.69 20.78
C ASN A 154 -7.14 9.74 19.93
N GLN A 155 -6.47 9.28 18.87
CA GLN A 155 -5.75 10.13 17.91
C GLN A 155 -6.65 11.10 17.13
N GLY A 156 -7.98 11.01 17.26
CA GLY A 156 -8.93 12.01 16.73
C GLY A 156 -9.08 13.26 17.61
N ASN A 157 -8.60 13.24 18.85
CA ASN A 157 -8.66 14.38 19.77
C ASN A 157 -7.35 15.20 19.68
N SER A 158 -7.49 16.52 19.49
CA SER A 158 -6.37 17.44 19.23
C SER A 158 -5.34 17.50 20.36
N TYR A 159 -5.73 17.30 21.62
CA TYR A 159 -4.79 17.23 22.74
C TYR A 159 -3.89 15.98 22.67
N VAL A 160 -4.42 14.88 22.13
CA VAL A 160 -3.65 13.63 21.91
C VAL A 160 -2.67 13.84 20.77
N GLN A 161 -3.14 14.43 19.67
CA GLN A 161 -2.31 14.78 18.52
C GLN A 161 -1.17 15.74 18.93
N GLU A 162 -1.46 16.77 19.71
CA GLU A 162 -0.48 17.74 20.22
C GLU A 162 0.57 17.06 21.10
N LYS A 163 0.18 16.19 22.04
CA LYS A 163 1.12 15.48 22.92
C LYS A 163 1.99 14.44 22.19
N VAL A 164 1.45 13.77 21.18
CA VAL A 164 2.24 12.88 20.30
C VAL A 164 3.18 13.71 19.42
N ALA A 165 2.73 14.84 18.88
CA ALA A 165 3.56 15.74 18.07
C ALA A 165 4.69 16.38 18.89
N GLU A 166 4.44 16.82 20.13
CA GLU A 166 5.46 17.29 21.07
C GLU A 166 6.57 16.25 21.26
N PHE A 167 6.19 14.98 21.52
CA PHE A 167 7.15 13.89 21.70
C PHE A 167 7.96 13.60 20.43
N LEU A 168 7.30 13.53 19.25
CA LEU A 168 7.98 13.29 17.98
C LEU A 168 8.91 14.46 17.60
N ASN A 169 8.48 15.70 17.81
CA ASN A 169 9.30 16.89 17.57
C ASN A 169 10.53 16.93 18.49
N HIS A 170 10.36 16.59 19.79
CA HIS A 170 11.49 16.47 20.72
C HIS A 170 12.54 15.46 20.24
N LEU A 171 12.10 14.31 19.71
CA LEU A 171 13.01 13.33 19.10
C LEU A 171 13.70 13.86 17.82
N ILE A 172 13.00 14.63 16.99
CA ILE A 172 13.57 15.28 15.79
C ILE A 172 14.63 16.32 16.21
N ASP A 173 14.35 17.15 17.21
CA ASP A 173 15.26 18.18 17.73
C ASP A 173 16.54 17.56 18.34
N LEU A 174 16.44 16.36 18.92
CA LEU A 174 17.60 15.57 19.35
C LEU A 174 18.40 14.95 18.18
N GLY A 175 17.87 14.95 16.96
CA GLY A 175 18.55 14.51 15.73
C GLY A 175 18.16 13.13 15.20
N VAL A 176 16.99 12.60 15.59
CA VAL A 176 16.42 11.36 15.03
C VAL A 176 16.04 11.56 13.56
N ALA A 177 16.33 10.56 12.71
CA ALA A 177 16.15 10.64 11.26
C ALA A 177 14.84 10.04 10.72
N GLY A 178 14.05 9.40 11.60
CA GLY A 178 12.74 8.85 11.27
C GLY A 178 12.20 7.92 12.37
N PHE A 179 10.98 7.41 12.15
CA PHE A 179 10.25 6.60 13.12
C PHE A 179 9.77 5.29 12.49
N ARG A 180 9.78 4.19 13.27
CA ARG A 180 9.09 2.95 12.93
C ARG A 180 7.73 2.96 13.61
N VAL A 181 6.68 2.86 12.81
CA VAL A 181 5.30 2.65 13.26
C VAL A 181 4.96 1.16 13.14
N ILE A 182 4.10 0.66 14.03
CA ILE A 182 3.65 -0.74 14.05
C ILE A 182 2.23 -0.82 13.52
N ASP A 183 2.02 -1.70 12.56
CA ASP A 183 0.73 -2.24 12.13
C ASP A 183 0.98 -3.76 11.89
N MET A 184 0.10 -4.60 12.43
CA MET A 184 0.14 -6.06 12.30
C MET A 184 -1.01 -6.61 11.45
N GLY A 185 -1.79 -5.75 10.79
CA GLY A 185 -2.79 -6.10 9.77
C GLY A 185 -4.11 -6.66 10.33
N GLY A 186 -4.31 -6.58 11.64
CA GLY A 186 -5.57 -6.89 12.32
C GLY A 186 -6.17 -5.68 13.05
N GLU A 187 -5.53 -4.51 12.95
CA GLU A 187 -5.96 -3.25 13.57
C GLU A 187 -6.92 -2.47 12.64
N ALA A 188 -7.63 -1.49 13.20
CA ALA A 188 -8.60 -0.67 12.46
C ALA A 188 -7.98 0.30 11.44
N ILE A 189 -6.64 0.38 11.40
CA ILE A 189 -5.85 1.21 10.49
C ILE A 189 -4.85 0.29 9.77
N SER A 190 -4.87 0.28 8.45
CA SER A 190 -4.08 -0.61 7.57
C SER A 190 -2.72 -0.01 7.19
N LYS A 191 -1.72 -0.86 6.92
CA LYS A 191 -0.42 -0.47 6.31
C LYS A 191 -0.56 0.44 5.09
N SER A 192 -1.64 0.29 4.32
CA SER A 192 -1.93 1.14 3.16
C SER A 192 -2.09 2.62 3.53
N GLU A 193 -2.69 2.93 4.67
CA GLU A 193 -2.93 4.29 5.19
C GLU A 193 -1.62 4.99 5.59
N TYR A 194 -0.63 4.22 6.05
CA TYR A 194 0.72 4.73 6.35
C TYR A 194 1.61 4.92 5.12
N THR A 195 1.27 4.38 3.95
CA THR A 195 2.12 4.53 2.73
C THR A 195 2.17 5.96 2.17
N GLY A 196 1.32 6.86 2.67
CA GLY A 196 1.37 8.30 2.42
C GLY A 196 2.04 9.10 3.54
N LEU A 197 2.59 8.43 4.57
CA LEU A 197 3.26 9.02 5.72
C LEU A 197 4.75 8.65 5.77
N GLY A 198 5.12 7.40 5.46
CA GLY A 198 6.50 6.94 5.38
C GLY A 198 6.64 5.52 4.81
N ALA A 199 7.83 4.94 4.91
CA ALA A 199 8.05 3.55 4.52
C ALA A 199 7.39 2.57 5.51
N ILE A 200 6.76 1.52 4.99
CA ILE A 200 6.03 0.50 5.75
C ILE A 200 6.85 -0.79 5.88
N THR A 201 6.63 -1.54 6.97
CA THR A 201 7.25 -2.85 7.18
C THR A 201 6.63 -3.90 6.25
N GLU A 202 7.42 -4.41 5.30
CA GLU A 202 6.90 -5.39 4.33
C GLU A 202 7.06 -6.82 4.85
N PHE A 203 6.16 -7.25 5.74
CA PHE A 203 6.16 -8.61 6.28
C PHE A 203 6.03 -9.71 5.21
N ARG A 204 5.43 -9.42 4.03
CA ARG A 204 5.37 -10.39 2.91
C ARG A 204 6.76 -10.74 2.38
N HIS A 205 7.73 -9.82 2.51
CA HIS A 205 9.13 -10.09 2.17
C HIS A 205 9.73 -11.16 3.10
N SER A 206 9.56 -11.02 4.41
CA SER A 206 10.03 -11.97 5.43
C SER A 206 9.41 -13.37 5.27
N ASP A 207 8.09 -13.43 5.02
CA ASP A 207 7.37 -14.68 4.75
C ASP A 207 7.84 -15.36 3.45
N SER A 208 7.87 -14.62 2.34
CA SER A 208 8.22 -15.18 1.03
C SER A 208 9.68 -15.60 0.93
N ILE A 209 10.61 -14.82 1.52
CA ILE A 209 12.04 -15.16 1.50
C ILE A 209 12.29 -16.38 2.38
N GLY A 210 11.51 -16.53 3.47
CA GLY A 210 11.45 -17.72 4.29
C GLY A 210 11.10 -18.98 3.49
N LYS A 211 9.99 -18.96 2.76
CA LYS A 211 9.53 -20.09 1.94
C LYS A 211 10.57 -20.51 0.89
N VAL A 212 11.15 -19.55 0.18
CA VAL A 212 12.17 -19.82 -0.85
C VAL A 212 13.44 -20.44 -0.25
N PHE A 213 14.03 -19.85 0.79
CA PHE A 213 15.30 -20.36 1.34
C PHE A 213 15.12 -21.61 2.21
N ARG A 214 13.92 -21.88 2.73
CA ARG A 214 13.51 -23.18 3.30
C ARG A 214 13.28 -24.28 2.25
N GLY A 215 13.27 -23.94 0.95
CA GLY A 215 13.00 -24.89 -0.14
C GLY A 215 11.54 -25.29 -0.29
N LYS A 216 10.60 -24.52 0.31
CA LYS A 216 9.16 -24.66 0.03
C LYS A 216 8.80 -24.05 -1.32
N ASP A 217 9.53 -23.02 -1.73
CA ASP A 217 9.47 -22.42 -3.06
C ASP A 217 10.82 -22.54 -3.78
N GLN A 218 10.79 -22.50 -5.12
CA GLN A 218 11.99 -22.64 -5.93
C GLN A 218 12.68 -21.28 -6.13
N LEU A 219 13.98 -21.27 -5.92
CA LEU A 219 14.84 -20.09 -6.00
C LEU A 219 14.74 -19.34 -7.35
N ARG A 220 14.50 -20.06 -8.44
CA ARG A 220 14.29 -19.50 -9.79
C ARG A 220 13.15 -18.49 -9.88
N TYR A 221 12.19 -18.53 -8.95
CA TYR A 221 11.07 -17.58 -8.93
C TYR A 221 11.50 -16.18 -8.45
N LEU A 222 12.68 -16.04 -7.82
CA LEU A 222 13.23 -14.75 -7.40
C LEU A 222 13.56 -13.79 -8.57
N VAL A 223 13.48 -14.25 -9.83
CA VAL A 223 13.73 -13.45 -11.05
C VAL A 223 12.87 -12.18 -11.16
N ASN A 224 11.69 -12.16 -10.54
CA ASN A 224 10.78 -11.01 -10.50
C ASN A 224 10.50 -10.51 -9.06
N TRP A 225 11.42 -10.76 -8.12
CA TRP A 225 11.29 -10.39 -6.71
C TRP A 225 10.96 -8.89 -6.52
N GLY A 226 9.92 -8.59 -5.74
CA GLY A 226 9.39 -7.23 -5.58
C GLY A 226 7.88 -7.18 -5.72
N THR A 227 7.35 -6.16 -6.38
CA THR A 227 5.90 -5.93 -6.50
C THR A 227 5.13 -7.07 -7.19
N ALA A 228 5.78 -7.85 -8.07
CA ALA A 228 5.17 -9.04 -8.68
C ALA A 228 4.90 -10.19 -7.69
N TRP A 229 5.47 -10.12 -6.48
CA TRP A 229 5.18 -11.01 -5.35
C TRP A 229 4.11 -10.44 -4.40
N GLY A 230 3.40 -9.38 -4.83
CA GLY A 230 2.39 -8.70 -4.01
C GLY A 230 2.98 -7.85 -2.89
N PHE A 231 4.25 -7.43 -3.00
CA PHE A 231 4.86 -6.47 -2.09
C PHE A 231 4.47 -5.03 -2.48
N ALA A 232 4.55 -4.11 -1.52
CA ALA A 232 4.41 -2.67 -1.79
C ALA A 232 5.51 -2.12 -2.71
N ALA A 233 5.39 -0.85 -3.11
CA ALA A 233 6.39 -0.20 -3.94
C ALA A 233 7.76 -0.11 -3.22
N SER A 234 8.84 -0.35 -3.95
CA SER A 234 10.21 -0.50 -3.40
C SER A 234 10.69 0.71 -2.58
N ASP A 235 10.28 1.92 -2.98
CA ASP A 235 10.54 3.20 -2.31
C ASP A 235 9.78 3.35 -0.98
N ARG A 236 8.79 2.48 -0.74
CA ARG A 236 7.94 2.49 0.46
C ARG A 236 8.09 1.23 1.32
N SER A 237 8.98 0.30 0.98
CA SER A 237 9.14 -0.97 1.70
C SER A 237 10.40 -1.00 2.57
N LEU A 238 10.23 -1.01 3.89
CA LEU A 238 11.25 -1.46 4.83
C LEU A 238 11.24 -3.00 4.85
N VAL A 239 12.27 -3.61 4.27
CA VAL A 239 12.37 -5.08 4.08
C VAL A 239 13.34 -5.71 5.07
N PHE A 240 13.04 -6.94 5.47
CA PHE A 240 13.82 -7.70 6.43
C PHE A 240 13.65 -9.21 6.19
N VAL A 241 14.58 -10.01 6.70
CA VAL A 241 14.48 -11.48 6.73
C VAL A 241 13.63 -11.91 7.93
N ASP A 242 13.86 -11.28 9.07
CA ASP A 242 13.16 -11.46 10.34
C ASP A 242 13.03 -10.13 11.09
N ASN A 243 12.21 -10.09 12.13
CA ASN A 243 12.18 -9.01 13.10
C ASN A 243 12.11 -9.58 14.52
N HIS A 244 12.20 -8.71 15.52
CA HIS A 244 12.19 -9.09 16.93
C HIS A 244 10.93 -9.87 17.36
N ASP A 245 9.74 -9.59 16.80
CA ASP A 245 8.54 -10.40 17.03
C ASP A 245 8.67 -11.79 16.38
N ASN A 246 8.87 -11.83 15.07
CA ASN A 246 8.64 -13.04 14.28
C ASN A 246 9.77 -14.06 14.40
N GLN A 247 10.99 -13.65 14.77
CA GLN A 247 12.06 -14.59 15.16
C GLN A 247 11.70 -15.39 16.44
N ARG A 248 10.76 -14.90 17.25
CA ARG A 248 10.20 -15.58 18.44
C ARG A 248 8.91 -16.34 18.12
N GLY A 249 8.48 -16.38 16.86
CA GLY A 249 7.20 -16.95 16.43
C GLY A 249 5.99 -16.06 16.71
N HIS A 250 6.18 -14.82 17.15
CA HIS A 250 5.12 -13.85 17.38
C HIS A 250 4.89 -13.01 16.12
N GLY A 251 3.64 -12.85 15.66
CA GLY A 251 3.33 -12.04 14.47
C GLY A 251 3.55 -12.74 13.12
N ALA A 252 3.66 -11.94 12.05
CA ALA A 252 3.54 -12.42 10.67
C ALA A 252 4.76 -13.21 10.15
N GLY A 253 4.48 -14.30 9.42
CA GLY A 253 5.46 -15.24 8.84
C GLY A 253 5.49 -16.62 9.52
N GLY A 254 5.03 -16.72 10.77
CA GLY A 254 4.83 -18.01 11.46
C GLY A 254 6.00 -19.00 11.32
N ALA A 255 5.71 -20.22 10.84
CA ALA A 255 6.71 -21.28 10.68
C ALA A 255 7.72 -21.05 9.54
N ASP A 256 7.54 -20.00 8.72
CA ASP A 256 8.42 -19.70 7.58
C ASP A 256 9.57 -18.74 7.92
N VAL A 257 9.48 -18.00 9.03
CA VAL A 257 10.57 -17.11 9.52
C VAL A 257 11.89 -17.88 9.65
N LEU A 258 12.98 -17.35 9.09
CA LEU A 258 14.23 -18.10 8.93
C LEU A 258 15.10 -18.12 10.19
N THR A 259 15.16 -19.28 10.85
CA THR A 259 16.19 -19.61 11.86
C THR A 259 17.34 -20.44 11.28
N HIS A 260 17.17 -20.98 10.06
CA HIS A 260 18.16 -21.80 9.34
C HIS A 260 18.41 -21.20 7.95
N LYS A 261 19.63 -21.29 7.42
CA LYS A 261 20.05 -20.64 6.15
C LYS A 261 19.90 -19.09 6.13
N TYR A 262 19.83 -18.46 7.31
CA TYR A 262 19.65 -17.02 7.51
C TYR A 262 20.59 -16.14 6.66
N LYS A 263 21.90 -16.44 6.69
CA LYS A 263 22.92 -15.69 5.96
C LYS A 263 22.66 -15.63 4.45
N MET A 264 22.13 -16.71 3.87
CA MET A 264 21.85 -16.81 2.45
C MET A 264 20.70 -15.86 2.04
N ALA A 265 19.62 -15.85 2.83
CA ALA A 265 18.50 -14.92 2.64
C ALA A 265 18.93 -13.46 2.87
N SER A 266 19.72 -13.19 3.91
CA SER A 266 20.25 -11.85 4.20
C SER A 266 21.18 -11.34 3.08
N ALA A 267 22.02 -12.20 2.51
CA ALA A 267 22.85 -11.87 1.35
C ALA A 267 22.00 -11.56 0.10
N PHE A 268 20.92 -12.32 -0.15
CA PHE A 268 19.99 -12.02 -1.25
C PHE A 268 19.29 -10.67 -1.04
N MET A 269 18.73 -10.42 0.14
CA MET A 269 18.08 -9.15 0.49
C MET A 269 19.02 -7.95 0.31
N LEU A 270 20.27 -8.07 0.75
CA LEU A 270 21.27 -6.99 0.63
C LEU A 270 21.72 -6.80 -0.82
N ALA A 271 21.87 -7.88 -1.61
CA ALA A 271 22.25 -7.80 -3.02
C ALA A 271 21.13 -7.28 -3.94
N HIS A 272 19.85 -7.54 -3.60
CA HIS A 272 18.70 -7.17 -4.43
C HIS A 272 18.35 -5.67 -4.29
N PRO A 273 18.00 -4.93 -5.36
CA PRO A 273 17.73 -3.49 -5.28
C PRO A 273 16.45 -3.12 -4.51
N PHE A 274 15.50 -4.07 -4.37
CA PHE A 274 14.19 -3.83 -3.77
C PHE A 274 14.25 -3.49 -2.28
N GLY A 275 13.50 -2.47 -1.88
CA GLY A 275 13.30 -2.05 -0.49
C GLY A 275 14.50 -1.36 0.17
N THR A 276 14.24 -0.82 1.36
CA THR A 276 15.27 -0.41 2.33
C THR A 276 15.52 -1.59 3.27
N PRO A 277 16.69 -2.26 3.22
CA PRO A 277 16.93 -3.44 4.03
C PRO A 277 17.31 -3.10 5.46
N ARG A 278 16.65 -3.79 6.41
CA ARG A 278 16.98 -3.80 7.83
C ARG A 278 17.47 -5.19 8.23
N VAL A 279 18.74 -5.26 8.62
CA VAL A 279 19.35 -6.43 9.26
C VAL A 279 18.89 -6.50 10.72
N MET A 280 18.51 -7.67 11.20
CA MET A 280 18.21 -7.86 12.62
C MET A 280 19.51 -8.05 13.42
N SER A 281 19.52 -7.63 14.68
CA SER A 281 20.61 -7.95 15.62
C SER A 281 20.02 -8.30 16.98
N SER A 282 20.25 -9.54 17.41
CA SER A 282 19.46 -10.20 18.44
C SER A 282 20.27 -10.53 19.69
N PHE A 283 19.57 -11.03 20.71
CA PHE A 283 20.12 -11.78 21.83
C PHE A 283 19.56 -13.20 21.83
N SER A 284 20.28 -14.14 22.45
CA SER A 284 19.85 -15.53 22.57
C SER A 284 18.73 -15.67 23.61
N PHE A 285 17.71 -16.44 23.26
CA PHE A 285 16.57 -16.72 24.13
C PHE A 285 16.20 -18.20 24.09
N SER A 286 15.67 -18.70 25.21
CA SER A 286 15.07 -20.04 25.32
C SER A 286 13.54 -20.00 25.56
N ASN A 287 13.01 -18.82 25.88
CA ASN A 287 11.59 -18.51 26.03
C ASN A 287 11.25 -17.33 25.10
N THR A 288 10.10 -17.38 24.43
CA THR A 288 9.67 -16.34 23.48
C THR A 288 9.35 -15.00 24.14
N ASP A 289 9.09 -14.96 25.44
CA ASP A 289 8.90 -13.72 26.22
C ASP A 289 10.19 -13.18 26.85
N GLN A 290 11.30 -13.92 26.78
CA GLN A 290 12.53 -13.61 27.50
C GLN A 290 13.08 -12.21 27.18
N GLY A 291 13.38 -11.43 28.21
CA GLY A 291 14.09 -10.16 28.09
C GLY A 291 15.55 -10.31 27.61
N PRO A 292 16.23 -9.19 27.32
CA PRO A 292 17.65 -9.16 26.95
C PRO A 292 18.54 -9.70 28.09
N PRO A 293 19.83 -10.01 27.79
CA PRO A 293 20.80 -10.36 28.82
C PRO A 293 20.89 -9.29 29.92
N THR A 294 20.90 -9.70 31.18
CA THR A 294 20.92 -8.79 32.34
C THR A 294 22.08 -9.08 33.27
N THR A 295 22.52 -8.06 34.02
CA THR A 295 23.55 -8.19 35.06
C THR A 295 23.02 -8.75 36.37
N ASP A 296 21.73 -8.54 36.66
CA ASP A 296 21.09 -8.77 37.97
C ASP A 296 19.61 -9.21 37.86
N GLY A 297 19.15 -9.60 36.67
CA GLY A 297 17.74 -9.89 36.39
C GLY A 297 16.89 -8.66 36.01
N HIS A 298 17.45 -7.45 36.05
CA HIS A 298 16.70 -6.21 35.80
C HIS A 298 17.39 -5.24 34.82
N ASN A 299 18.69 -5.03 34.98
CA ASN A 299 19.50 -4.08 34.23
C ASN A 299 20.21 -4.76 33.05
N ILE A 300 20.20 -4.12 31.87
CA ILE A 300 20.71 -4.72 30.63
C ILE A 300 22.24 -4.82 30.65
N ALA A 301 22.76 -6.02 30.40
CA ALA A 301 24.20 -6.26 30.27
C ALA A 301 24.71 -5.80 28.90
N SER A 302 25.84 -5.08 28.89
CA SER A 302 26.50 -4.69 27.63
C SER A 302 26.97 -5.92 26.84
N PRO A 303 27.02 -5.86 25.51
CA PRO A 303 27.62 -6.91 24.68
C PRO A 303 29.12 -7.07 24.96
N ILE A 304 29.59 -8.31 24.92
CA ILE A 304 31.02 -8.64 25.00
C ILE A 304 31.50 -8.90 23.59
N PHE A 305 32.50 -8.17 23.10
CA PHE A 305 33.07 -8.36 21.77
C PHE A 305 34.30 -9.27 21.84
N ASN A 306 34.27 -10.38 21.11
CA ASN A 306 35.36 -11.33 21.00
C ASN A 306 36.38 -10.88 19.94
N SER A 307 37.59 -11.46 19.97
CA SER A 307 38.67 -11.14 19.03
C SER A 307 38.38 -11.54 17.57
N ASP A 308 37.44 -12.45 17.35
CA ASP A 308 36.93 -12.87 16.03
C ASP A 308 35.74 -12.02 15.54
N LEU A 309 35.46 -10.89 16.21
CA LEU A 309 34.33 -9.96 16.01
C LEU A 309 32.95 -10.52 16.41
N SER A 310 32.86 -11.78 16.86
CA SER A 310 31.60 -12.32 17.39
C SER A 310 31.23 -11.68 18.74
N CYS A 311 29.97 -11.86 19.15
CA CYS A 311 29.50 -11.42 20.46
C CYS A 311 29.37 -12.56 21.46
N GLY A 312 29.63 -12.23 22.73
CA GLY A 312 29.37 -13.05 23.90
C GLY A 312 28.35 -12.39 24.84
N GLY A 313 28.19 -12.95 26.04
CA GLY A 313 27.28 -12.41 27.06
C GLY A 313 25.79 -12.56 26.70
N GLY A 314 25.44 -13.49 25.80
CA GLY A 314 24.06 -13.72 25.35
C GLY A 314 23.64 -12.86 24.14
N TRP A 315 24.52 -12.04 23.58
CA TRP A 315 24.25 -11.27 22.36
C TRP A 315 24.68 -12.03 21.10
N VAL A 316 23.87 -12.00 20.04
CA VAL A 316 24.09 -12.78 18.80
C VAL A 316 24.87 -11.98 17.75
N CYS A 317 24.57 -10.69 17.63
CA CYS A 317 25.25 -9.74 16.74
C CYS A 317 25.38 -10.21 15.29
N GLU A 318 24.26 -10.57 14.65
CA GLU A 318 24.20 -10.99 13.25
C GLU A 318 24.83 -9.96 12.30
N HIS A 319 24.68 -8.66 12.62
CA HIS A 319 25.31 -7.56 11.89
C HIS A 319 26.85 -7.59 11.89
N ARG A 320 27.48 -8.32 12.82
CA ARG A 320 28.94 -8.54 12.89
C ARG A 320 29.42 -9.80 12.19
N TRP A 321 28.51 -10.65 11.70
CA TRP A 321 28.90 -11.81 10.90
C TRP A 321 29.45 -11.32 9.55
N ARG A 322 30.62 -11.85 9.12
CA ARG A 322 31.30 -11.41 7.88
C ARG A 322 30.38 -11.43 6.67
N GLN A 323 29.59 -12.50 6.52
CA GLN A 323 28.64 -12.67 5.41
C GLN A 323 27.56 -11.56 5.37
N ILE A 324 27.31 -10.87 6.49
CA ILE A 324 26.30 -9.82 6.60
C ILE A 324 26.94 -8.43 6.45
N TYR A 325 27.99 -8.07 7.21
CA TYR A 325 28.63 -6.76 7.03
C TYR A 325 29.27 -6.60 5.64
N SER A 326 29.83 -7.68 5.08
CA SER A 326 30.37 -7.65 3.72
C SER A 326 29.29 -7.48 2.66
N MET A 327 28.07 -7.96 2.92
CA MET A 327 26.94 -7.75 2.01
C MET A 327 26.30 -6.36 2.16
N VAL A 328 26.44 -5.70 3.32
CA VAL A 328 26.17 -4.26 3.46
C VAL A 328 27.19 -3.46 2.63
N ALA A 329 28.48 -3.81 2.70
CA ALA A 329 29.52 -3.21 1.86
C ALA A 329 29.29 -3.47 0.36
N PHE A 330 28.88 -4.68 -0.04
CA PHE A 330 28.46 -5.01 -1.41
C PHE A 330 27.31 -4.08 -1.86
N ARG A 331 26.24 -3.96 -1.05
CA ARG A 331 25.08 -3.11 -1.38
C ARG A 331 25.50 -1.66 -1.61
N ASN A 332 26.36 -1.13 -0.75
CA ASN A 332 26.91 0.20 -0.87
C ASN A 332 27.75 0.39 -2.16
N ALA A 333 28.60 -0.60 -2.50
CA ALA A 333 29.42 -0.56 -3.70
C ALA A 333 28.59 -0.58 -5.00
N VAL A 334 27.49 -1.36 -5.05
CA VAL A 334 26.61 -1.45 -6.23
C VAL A 334 25.54 -0.36 -6.31
N GLY A 335 25.22 0.29 -5.18
CA GLY A 335 24.28 1.40 -5.09
C GLY A 335 22.94 1.12 -5.78
N SER A 336 22.52 2.03 -6.66
CA SER A 336 21.27 2.00 -7.41
C SER A 336 21.30 1.21 -8.73
N ASP A 337 22.38 0.50 -9.06
CA ASP A 337 22.47 -0.23 -10.35
C ASP A 337 21.34 -1.28 -10.48
N GLY A 338 20.73 -1.39 -11.67
CA GLY A 338 19.72 -2.42 -11.93
C GLY A 338 20.29 -3.84 -11.95
N ILE A 339 19.41 -4.84 -11.82
CA ILE A 339 19.75 -6.25 -12.05
C ILE A 339 20.03 -6.51 -13.53
N GLN A 340 21.09 -7.26 -13.82
CA GLN A 340 21.47 -7.74 -15.15
C GLN A 340 21.96 -9.20 -15.07
N ASN A 341 22.15 -9.82 -16.24
CA ASN A 341 22.77 -11.15 -16.39
C ASN A 341 22.16 -12.25 -15.50
N CYS A 342 20.84 -12.20 -15.28
CA CYS A 342 20.16 -13.17 -14.43
C CYS A 342 20.16 -14.58 -15.05
N ASN A 343 20.63 -15.58 -14.31
CA ASN A 343 20.54 -16.99 -14.66
C ASN A 343 20.21 -17.82 -13.41
N GLN A 344 19.00 -18.39 -13.36
CA GLN A 344 18.41 -19.09 -12.20
C GLN A 344 18.43 -18.26 -10.90
N ILE A 345 19.60 -18.18 -10.25
CA ILE A 345 19.90 -17.42 -9.02
C ILE A 345 21.33 -16.87 -8.98
N ALA A 346 21.89 -16.56 -10.14
CA ALA A 346 23.02 -15.65 -10.24
C ALA A 346 22.56 -14.36 -10.94
N PHE A 347 23.04 -13.21 -10.48
CA PHE A 347 22.78 -11.92 -11.13
C PHE A 347 23.90 -10.91 -10.85
N SER A 348 24.04 -9.94 -11.77
CA SER A 348 24.89 -8.78 -11.55
C SER A 348 24.06 -7.54 -11.21
N ARG A 349 24.66 -6.62 -10.45
CA ARG A 349 24.16 -5.27 -10.20
C ARG A 349 25.04 -4.34 -11.02
N GLY A 350 24.54 -3.99 -12.20
CA GLY A 350 25.31 -3.29 -13.24
C GLY A 350 26.61 -4.02 -13.57
N SER A 351 27.70 -3.24 -13.61
CA SER A 351 29.09 -3.73 -13.73
C SER A 351 29.88 -3.60 -12.43
N ARG A 352 29.20 -3.48 -11.28
CA ARG A 352 29.82 -3.19 -9.98
C ARG A 352 29.81 -4.37 -9.01
N GLY A 353 28.84 -5.27 -9.11
CA GLY A 353 28.80 -6.47 -8.26
C GLY A 353 28.11 -7.64 -8.94
N PHE A 354 28.49 -8.85 -8.54
CA PHE A 354 27.88 -10.10 -8.97
C PHE A 354 27.70 -11.02 -7.75
N VAL A 355 26.55 -11.68 -7.69
CA VAL A 355 26.22 -12.65 -6.65
C VAL A 355 25.65 -13.92 -7.27
N ALA A 356 25.98 -15.06 -6.68
CA ALA A 356 25.42 -16.36 -7.01
C ALA A 356 25.07 -17.14 -5.73
N PHE A 357 23.99 -17.90 -5.80
CA PHE A 357 23.49 -18.73 -4.70
C PHE A 357 23.46 -20.19 -5.14
N ASN A 358 23.68 -21.12 -4.21
CA ASN A 358 23.31 -22.52 -4.38
C ASN A 358 22.53 -22.99 -3.14
N ASN A 359 21.29 -23.40 -3.36
CA ASN A 359 20.42 -24.00 -2.34
C ASN A 359 19.75 -25.28 -2.87
N ASP A 360 20.27 -25.82 -3.98
CA ASP A 360 19.84 -27.07 -4.61
C ASP A 360 20.63 -28.28 -4.05
N ASN A 361 20.27 -29.49 -4.50
CA ASN A 361 20.93 -30.75 -4.14
C ASN A 361 22.03 -31.19 -5.12
N TYR A 362 22.51 -30.28 -5.98
CA TYR A 362 23.64 -30.48 -6.89
C TYR A 362 24.56 -29.24 -6.90
N ASP A 363 25.83 -29.42 -7.28
CA ASP A 363 26.80 -28.32 -7.27
C ASP A 363 26.50 -27.30 -8.37
N LEU A 364 26.49 -26.01 -8.02
CA LEU A 364 26.55 -24.95 -9.02
C LEU A 364 27.99 -24.89 -9.53
N ASN A 365 28.24 -25.49 -10.69
CA ASN A 365 29.53 -25.43 -11.39
C ASN A 365 29.28 -24.94 -12.82
N SER A 366 29.50 -23.66 -13.09
CA SER A 366 29.15 -23.06 -14.38
C SER A 366 29.95 -21.80 -14.71
N SER A 367 30.24 -21.63 -16.00
CA SER A 367 30.67 -20.33 -16.53
C SER A 367 29.47 -19.38 -16.60
N LEU A 368 29.53 -18.25 -15.90
CA LEU A 368 28.45 -17.27 -15.83
C LEU A 368 28.95 -15.89 -16.28
N GLN A 369 28.05 -15.10 -16.89
CA GLN A 369 28.33 -13.70 -17.26
C GLN A 369 28.17 -12.84 -15.99
N THR A 370 29.26 -12.22 -15.55
CA THR A 370 29.26 -11.44 -14.30
C THR A 370 28.98 -9.96 -14.53
N GLY A 371 29.15 -9.46 -15.76
CA GLY A 371 29.11 -8.03 -16.09
C GLY A 371 30.26 -7.20 -15.49
N LEU A 372 31.15 -7.82 -14.70
CA LEU A 372 32.31 -7.15 -14.10
C LEU A 372 33.45 -6.96 -15.10
N PRO A 373 34.30 -5.93 -14.93
CA PRO A 373 35.57 -5.83 -15.64
C PRO A 373 36.48 -7.04 -15.37
N ALA A 374 37.34 -7.35 -16.33
CA ALA A 374 38.34 -8.41 -16.19
C ALA A 374 39.28 -8.18 -15.00
N GLY A 375 39.58 -9.25 -14.26
CA GLY A 375 40.44 -9.19 -13.08
C GLY A 375 40.11 -10.26 -12.05
N THR A 376 40.87 -10.27 -10.95
CA THR A 376 40.68 -11.20 -9.83
C THR A 376 39.94 -10.49 -8.68
N TYR A 377 38.82 -11.07 -8.26
CA TYR A 377 37.97 -10.58 -7.18
C TYR A 377 38.00 -11.57 -6.01
N CYS A 378 37.91 -11.06 -4.79
CA CYS A 378 37.76 -11.89 -3.59
C CYS A 378 36.28 -12.12 -3.30
N ASP A 379 35.90 -13.36 -3.01
CA ASP A 379 34.56 -13.67 -2.53
C ASP A 379 34.39 -13.19 -1.08
N VAL A 380 33.48 -12.24 -0.88
CA VAL A 380 33.29 -11.55 0.41
C VAL A 380 32.45 -12.37 1.41
N ILE A 381 31.96 -13.54 1.00
CA ILE A 381 31.26 -14.50 1.85
C ILE A 381 32.29 -15.39 2.57
N SER A 382 33.12 -16.10 1.80
CA SER A 382 34.11 -17.03 2.36
C SER A 382 35.32 -16.34 3.00
N GLY A 383 35.63 -15.08 2.67
CA GLY A 383 36.71 -14.35 3.31
C GLY A 383 36.76 -12.86 2.94
N ASP A 384 37.96 -12.30 3.06
CA ASP A 384 38.23 -10.87 2.99
C ASP A 384 39.38 -10.58 2.01
N LYS A 385 39.46 -9.34 1.52
CA LYS A 385 40.59 -8.86 0.73
C LYS A 385 41.62 -8.20 1.64
N ILE A 386 42.80 -8.83 1.78
CA ILE A 386 43.94 -8.28 2.52
C ILE A 386 45.03 -7.91 1.52
N GLY A 387 45.17 -6.60 1.26
CA GLY A 387 46.09 -6.08 0.25
C GLY A 387 45.71 -6.54 -1.16
N SER A 388 46.54 -7.40 -1.75
CA SER A 388 46.30 -8.01 -3.08
C SER A 388 45.75 -9.44 -3.02
N SER A 389 45.62 -10.02 -1.82
CA SER A 389 45.25 -11.42 -1.61
C SER A 389 43.85 -11.57 -1.04
N CYS A 390 43.23 -12.72 -1.28
CA CYS A 390 41.95 -13.12 -0.69
C CYS A 390 42.21 -14.14 0.42
N THR A 391 41.56 -14.01 1.57
CA THR A 391 41.62 -15.04 2.64
C THR A 391 40.66 -16.20 2.39
N GLY A 392 39.60 -15.97 1.61
CA GLY A 392 38.66 -16.97 1.12
C GLY A 392 38.86 -17.30 -0.37
N LYS A 393 37.78 -17.67 -1.05
CA LYS A 393 37.77 -17.92 -2.50
C LYS A 393 38.16 -16.66 -3.29
N SER A 394 38.72 -16.87 -4.47
CA SER A 394 38.90 -15.83 -5.48
C SER A 394 38.26 -16.24 -6.80
N VAL A 395 37.82 -15.25 -7.58
CA VAL A 395 37.16 -15.44 -8.86
C VAL A 395 37.88 -14.60 -9.91
N SER A 396 38.35 -15.26 -10.98
CA SER A 396 38.93 -14.58 -12.14
C SER A 396 37.86 -14.33 -13.20
N VAL A 397 37.65 -13.06 -13.54
CA VAL A 397 36.74 -12.59 -14.58
C VAL A 397 37.55 -12.34 -15.86
N GLY A 398 37.09 -12.91 -16.98
CA GLY A 398 37.70 -12.76 -18.30
C GLY A 398 37.42 -11.40 -18.96
N SER A 399 38.07 -11.14 -20.09
CA SER A 399 37.86 -9.94 -20.91
C SER A 399 36.47 -9.85 -21.56
N ASP A 400 35.72 -10.96 -21.56
CA ASP A 400 34.33 -11.08 -21.97
C ASP A 400 33.32 -10.91 -20.80
N GLY A 401 33.81 -10.60 -19.60
CA GLY A 401 33.02 -10.48 -18.37
C GLY A 401 32.59 -11.81 -17.74
N ARG A 402 32.99 -12.96 -18.30
CA ARG A 402 32.61 -14.28 -17.80
C ARG A 402 33.56 -14.77 -16.72
N ALA A 403 33.05 -15.55 -15.78
CA ALA A 403 33.84 -16.22 -14.75
C ALA A 403 33.35 -17.66 -14.53
N SER A 404 34.24 -18.53 -14.05
CA SER A 404 33.86 -19.87 -13.58
C SER A 404 33.39 -19.77 -12.14
N ILE A 405 32.12 -20.09 -11.89
CA ILE A 405 31.49 -20.01 -10.56
C ILE A 405 31.29 -21.43 -10.05
N TYR A 406 31.83 -21.70 -8.85
CA TYR A 406 31.67 -22.96 -8.12
C TYR A 406 31.13 -22.71 -6.71
N ILE A 407 29.97 -23.29 -6.41
CA ILE A 407 29.37 -23.37 -5.07
C ILE A 407 28.87 -24.80 -4.85
N GLY A 408 29.59 -25.57 -4.04
CA GLY A 408 29.23 -26.96 -3.75
C GLY A 408 28.04 -27.09 -2.78
N THR A 409 27.31 -28.20 -2.84
CA THR A 409 26.13 -28.45 -1.98
C THR A 409 26.45 -28.53 -0.49
N SER A 410 27.71 -28.83 -0.15
CA SER A 410 28.22 -28.95 1.22
C SER A 410 28.81 -27.64 1.77
N GLU A 411 28.75 -26.53 1.03
CA GLU A 411 29.29 -25.26 1.50
C GLU A 411 28.39 -24.59 2.54
N LEU A 412 28.99 -24.16 3.65
CA LEU A 412 28.28 -23.67 4.84
C LEU A 412 27.31 -22.51 4.56
N ASP A 413 27.76 -21.54 3.75
CA ASP A 413 26.98 -20.33 3.47
C ASP A 413 26.18 -20.44 2.15
N GLY A 414 26.63 -21.26 1.19
CA GLY A 414 25.98 -21.47 -0.12
C GLY A 414 25.80 -20.21 -0.98
N VAL A 415 26.62 -19.17 -0.74
CA VAL A 415 26.65 -17.92 -1.50
C VAL A 415 28.06 -17.61 -1.95
N LEU A 416 28.20 -17.02 -3.13
CA LEU A 416 29.41 -16.35 -3.60
C LEU A 416 29.05 -14.93 -3.99
N ALA A 417 29.78 -13.94 -3.48
CA ALA A 417 29.56 -12.53 -3.80
C ALA A 417 30.88 -11.80 -4.07
N ILE A 418 30.96 -11.13 -5.22
CA ILE A 418 32.15 -10.39 -5.66
C ILE A 418 31.73 -8.99 -6.13
N HIS A 419 32.50 -7.96 -5.77
CA HIS A 419 32.24 -6.59 -6.21
C HIS A 419 33.51 -5.79 -6.46
N TYR A 420 33.38 -4.75 -7.28
CA TYR A 420 34.40 -3.75 -7.47
C TYR A 420 34.49 -2.89 -6.20
N SER A 421 35.70 -2.68 -5.69
CA SER A 421 35.92 -1.83 -4.51
C SER A 421 36.47 -0.47 -4.93
N THR A 422 35.63 0.56 -4.85
CA THR A 422 35.97 1.97 -5.18
C THR A 422 36.66 2.70 -4.04
N LEU A 423 37.14 2.01 -3.00
CA LEU A 423 37.67 2.65 -1.77
C LEU A 423 39.08 3.26 -1.89
N LEU A 424 39.59 3.44 -3.11
CA LEU A 424 40.84 4.15 -3.41
C LEU A 424 40.68 5.01 -4.68
N VAL A 425 41.34 6.17 -4.67
CA VAL A 425 41.35 7.23 -5.71
C VAL A 425 40.12 8.16 -5.75
N LEU A 426 39.91 8.92 -4.67
CA LEU A 426 39.13 10.16 -4.69
C LEU A 426 40.00 11.40 -5.05
N GLY A 427 41.12 11.19 -5.76
CA GLY A 427 42.21 12.18 -5.85
C GLY A 427 42.79 12.48 -7.24
N LEU A 428 42.22 11.98 -8.35
CA LEU A 428 42.89 12.11 -9.66
C LEU A 428 42.01 12.23 -10.92
N LEU A 429 40.73 12.57 -10.80
CA LEU A 429 39.84 12.83 -11.95
C LEU A 429 39.15 14.20 -11.87
N LEU A 430 39.96 15.24 -11.64
CA LEU A 430 39.57 16.63 -11.87
C LEU A 430 40.49 17.30 -12.93
N ALA A 431 40.80 16.56 -13.98
CA ALA A 431 41.42 17.04 -15.21
C ALA A 431 40.84 16.25 -16.41
N LEU A 432 40.75 16.88 -17.58
CA LEU A 432 40.22 16.32 -18.84
C LEU A 432 38.67 16.19 -18.93
N ALA A 433 37.97 17.30 -18.70
CA ALA A 433 36.59 17.51 -19.17
C ALA A 433 36.48 18.78 -20.06
N LEU A 434 37.27 18.84 -21.14
CA LEU A 434 37.15 19.85 -22.19
C LEU A 434 37.28 19.22 -23.58
N GLY A 435 36.28 19.44 -24.43
CA GLY A 435 36.33 19.19 -25.87
C GLY A 435 35.79 17.83 -26.33
N GLY A 436 34.78 17.84 -27.23
CA GLY A 436 34.32 16.61 -27.89
C GLY A 436 32.85 16.56 -28.33
N GLN A 437 32.36 17.52 -29.11
CA GLN A 437 31.09 17.30 -29.83
C GLN A 437 31.30 16.28 -30.96
N ALA A 438 30.54 15.18 -30.97
CA ALA A 438 30.41 14.31 -32.13
C ALA A 438 28.95 13.86 -32.32
N LYS A 439 28.33 14.29 -33.42
CA LYS A 439 27.00 13.83 -33.83
C LYS A 439 27.13 12.47 -34.51
N SER A 440 26.36 11.48 -34.06
CA SER A 440 26.13 10.25 -34.84
C SER A 440 24.63 10.03 -35.06
N LYS A 441 24.22 9.96 -36.33
CA LYS A 441 22.87 9.55 -36.73
C LYS A 441 22.91 8.08 -37.10
N SER A 442 22.19 7.23 -36.36
CA SER A 442 21.86 5.88 -36.80
C SER A 442 20.34 5.71 -36.84
N LYS A 443 19.79 5.39 -38.02
CA LYS A 443 18.38 5.05 -38.20
C LYS A 443 18.24 3.54 -38.12
N SER A 444 17.58 3.03 -37.07
CA SER A 444 17.07 1.66 -37.05
C SER A 444 15.55 1.69 -36.88
N LYS A 445 14.82 1.21 -37.88
CA LYS A 445 13.37 1.03 -37.80
C LYS A 445 13.07 -0.27 -37.04
N LYS A 446 12.52 -0.16 -35.83
CA LYS A 446 11.73 -1.24 -35.21
C LYS A 446 10.38 -0.67 -34.82
N ASN A 447 9.30 -1.31 -35.30
CA ASN A 447 7.96 -1.03 -34.83
C ASN A 447 7.86 -1.41 -33.35
N LYS A 448 7.68 -0.40 -32.50
CA LYS A 448 6.98 -0.55 -31.22
C LYS A 448 5.77 0.37 -31.29
N GLN A 449 4.59 -0.15 -30.99
CA GLN A 449 3.51 0.71 -30.52
C GLN A 449 4.04 1.37 -29.24
N LYS A 450 4.23 2.69 -29.28
CA LYS A 450 4.45 3.47 -28.08
C LYS A 450 3.07 3.70 -27.47
N GLU A 451 2.89 3.28 -26.22
CA GLU A 451 1.92 3.97 -25.36
C GLU A 451 2.32 5.45 -25.34
N ALA A 452 1.40 6.31 -25.77
CA ALA A 452 1.62 7.74 -25.76
C ALA A 452 1.46 8.21 -24.32
N ILE A 453 2.55 8.74 -23.74
CA ILE A 453 2.47 9.55 -22.52
C ILE A 453 1.56 10.73 -22.86
N LEU A 454 0.34 10.71 -22.32
CA LEU A 454 -0.63 11.78 -22.54
C LEU A 454 -0.05 13.10 -21.99
N PRO A 455 -0.24 14.22 -22.70
CA PRO A 455 0.20 15.52 -22.20
C PRO A 455 -0.55 15.87 -20.92
N LEU A 456 0.11 16.64 -20.04
CA LEU A 456 -0.53 17.15 -18.82
C LEU A 456 -1.71 18.06 -19.19
N ALA A 457 -2.88 17.80 -18.61
CA ALA A 457 -4.08 18.58 -18.86
C ALA A 457 -3.95 20.02 -18.32
N GLU A 458 -4.47 20.99 -19.08
CA GLU A 458 -4.49 22.40 -18.68
C GLU A 458 -5.60 22.69 -17.66
N SER A 459 -5.49 23.80 -16.92
CA SER A 459 -6.54 24.23 -15.98
C SER A 459 -7.81 24.68 -16.70
N CYS A 460 -8.96 24.15 -16.26
CA CYS A 460 -10.26 24.48 -16.84
C CYS A 460 -10.62 25.97 -16.68
N LYS A 461 -11.27 26.54 -17.70
CA LYS A 461 -11.86 27.89 -17.66
C LYS A 461 -13.24 27.84 -18.32
N ALA A 462 -14.25 28.41 -17.68
CA ALA A 462 -15.64 28.43 -18.19
C ALA A 462 -15.82 29.07 -19.59
N ALA A 463 -14.85 29.85 -20.07
CA ALA A 463 -14.84 30.37 -21.44
C ALA A 463 -14.54 29.29 -22.51
N ASN A 464 -13.77 28.26 -22.14
CA ASN A 464 -13.21 27.24 -23.05
C ASN A 464 -13.84 25.85 -22.86
N CYS A 465 -14.63 25.65 -21.81
CA CYS A 465 -15.32 24.41 -21.49
C CYS A 465 -16.81 24.71 -21.30
N LYS A 466 -17.68 24.16 -22.17
CA LYS A 466 -19.10 24.52 -22.26
C LYS A 466 -19.98 23.29 -22.44
N LEU A 467 -21.12 23.30 -21.75
CA LEU A 467 -22.18 22.29 -21.90
C LEU A 467 -22.80 22.34 -23.32
N PRO A 468 -23.11 21.18 -23.94
CA PRO A 468 -23.15 19.86 -23.30
C PRO A 468 -21.82 19.09 -23.30
N ASP A 469 -20.83 19.52 -24.08
CA ASP A 469 -19.68 18.68 -24.43
C ASP A 469 -18.57 18.68 -23.37
N CYS A 470 -18.45 19.76 -22.60
CA CYS A 470 -17.42 19.90 -21.56
C CYS A 470 -17.98 20.56 -20.30
N ARG A 471 -17.58 20.07 -19.13
CA ARG A 471 -17.83 20.72 -17.84
C ARG A 471 -16.58 20.69 -16.95
N CYS A 472 -16.21 21.85 -16.37
CA CYS A 472 -15.18 21.93 -15.34
C CYS A 472 -15.62 21.24 -14.05
N SER A 473 -14.66 20.67 -13.32
CA SER A 473 -14.83 20.17 -11.95
C SER A 473 -15.08 21.35 -11.00
N ASP A 474 -16.33 21.62 -10.66
CA ASP A 474 -16.74 22.67 -9.75
C ASP A 474 -18.05 22.33 -9.01
N ALA A 475 -18.34 23.10 -7.96
CA ALA A 475 -19.54 22.96 -7.15
C ALA A 475 -20.69 23.88 -7.58
N VAL A 476 -20.55 24.62 -8.70
CA VAL A 476 -21.52 25.67 -9.10
C VAL A 476 -21.95 25.46 -10.54
N LEU A 477 -23.25 25.34 -10.79
CA LEU A 477 -23.75 25.15 -12.16
C LEU A 477 -23.41 26.38 -13.03
N PRO A 478 -22.86 26.22 -14.27
CA PRO A 478 -22.34 27.34 -15.06
C PRO A 478 -23.36 28.47 -15.28
N ARG A 479 -23.14 29.60 -14.60
CA ARG A 479 -24.06 30.76 -14.53
C ARG A 479 -24.47 31.36 -15.88
N SER A 480 -23.80 31.04 -16.99
CA SER A 480 -24.12 31.58 -18.32
C SER A 480 -25.45 31.07 -18.91
N LYS A 481 -26.09 30.07 -18.31
CA LYS A 481 -27.45 29.62 -18.68
C LYS A 481 -28.45 29.63 -17.51
N PHE A 482 -28.05 30.10 -16.33
CA PHE A 482 -28.86 30.01 -15.11
C PHE A 482 -29.44 31.37 -14.74
N GLN A 483 -30.74 31.57 -15.02
CA GLN A 483 -31.48 32.79 -14.65
C GLN A 483 -32.42 32.59 -13.45
N GLY A 484 -32.61 31.34 -13.02
CA GLY A 484 -33.41 30.98 -11.84
C GLY A 484 -32.60 30.95 -10.55
N LYS A 485 -33.26 30.59 -9.45
CA LYS A 485 -32.64 30.37 -8.13
C LYS A 485 -32.13 28.93 -8.00
N GLU A 486 -31.13 28.71 -7.16
CA GLU A 486 -30.56 27.36 -6.96
C GLU A 486 -31.61 26.35 -6.45
N ASN A 487 -32.58 26.80 -5.64
CA ASN A 487 -33.69 25.95 -5.17
C ASN A 487 -34.75 25.60 -6.25
N GLU A 488 -34.57 26.03 -7.50
CA GLU A 488 -35.39 25.63 -8.66
C GLU A 488 -34.73 24.48 -9.46
N ILE A 489 -33.54 24.03 -9.04
CA ILE A 489 -32.83 22.85 -9.56
C ILE A 489 -33.46 21.58 -8.99
N PRO A 490 -33.98 20.64 -9.81
CA PRO A 490 -34.39 19.33 -9.32
C PRO A 490 -33.19 18.55 -8.73
N GLN A 491 -33.39 17.94 -7.56
CA GLN A 491 -32.36 17.19 -6.86
C GLN A 491 -32.36 15.73 -7.33
N PHE A 492 -31.26 15.31 -7.94
CA PHE A 492 -31.06 13.91 -8.32
C PHE A 492 -30.49 13.10 -7.17
N VAL A 493 -30.98 11.87 -7.02
CA VAL A 493 -30.44 10.85 -6.11
C VAL A 493 -30.11 9.59 -6.91
N THR A 494 -28.87 9.12 -6.84
CA THR A 494 -28.43 7.90 -7.53
C THR A 494 -28.09 6.82 -6.49
N ILE A 495 -28.93 5.78 -6.40
CA ILE A 495 -28.65 4.61 -5.54
C ILE A 495 -27.88 3.59 -6.38
N THR A 496 -26.73 3.12 -5.88
CA THR A 496 -25.87 2.20 -6.64
C THR A 496 -25.42 1.02 -5.80
N PHE A 497 -25.37 -0.16 -6.42
CA PHE A 497 -24.91 -1.40 -5.81
C PHE A 497 -23.73 -2.00 -6.57
N ASP A 498 -22.74 -2.46 -5.81
CA ASP A 498 -21.58 -3.16 -6.34
C ASP A 498 -21.68 -4.68 -6.07
N ASP A 499 -20.87 -5.44 -6.80
CA ASP A 499 -20.67 -6.90 -6.75
C ASP A 499 -21.73 -7.75 -7.44
N ALA A 500 -21.93 -8.97 -6.92
CA ALA A 500 -22.65 -10.05 -7.56
C ALA A 500 -24.14 -10.00 -7.20
N VAL A 501 -25.00 -9.87 -8.20
CA VAL A 501 -26.45 -10.06 -8.03
C VAL A 501 -26.72 -11.56 -7.93
N ASN A 502 -27.34 -12.00 -6.83
CA ASN A 502 -27.64 -13.40 -6.54
C ASN A 502 -29.00 -13.54 -5.84
N ALA A 503 -29.39 -14.76 -5.47
CA ALA A 503 -30.71 -15.04 -4.90
C ALA A 503 -30.99 -14.32 -3.56
N VAL A 504 -29.96 -13.99 -2.78
CA VAL A 504 -30.10 -13.39 -1.44
C VAL A 504 -30.32 -11.89 -1.53
N ASN A 505 -29.48 -11.18 -2.29
CA ASN A 505 -29.56 -9.72 -2.39
C ASN A 505 -30.62 -9.23 -3.40
N TYR A 506 -30.93 -10.00 -4.44
CA TYR A 506 -31.95 -9.64 -5.43
C TYR A 506 -33.33 -9.34 -4.78
N ALA A 507 -33.76 -10.16 -3.82
CA ALA A 507 -35.01 -9.94 -3.10
C ALA A 507 -35.00 -8.63 -2.27
N GLN A 508 -33.83 -8.20 -1.78
CA GLN A 508 -33.69 -6.91 -1.10
C GLN A 508 -33.78 -5.75 -2.08
N TYR A 509 -33.27 -5.90 -3.30
CA TYR A 509 -33.36 -4.87 -4.35
C TYR A 509 -34.81 -4.71 -4.85
N GLU A 510 -35.54 -5.79 -5.08
CA GLU A 510 -36.96 -5.73 -5.44
C GLU A 510 -37.75 -4.99 -4.35
N LEU A 511 -37.62 -5.42 -3.08
CA LEU A 511 -38.26 -4.77 -1.93
C LEU A 511 -37.80 -3.32 -1.70
N LEU A 512 -36.67 -2.89 -2.26
CA LEU A 512 -36.17 -1.53 -2.12
C LEU A 512 -36.82 -0.57 -3.12
N PHE A 513 -36.97 -1.00 -4.38
CA PHE A 513 -37.53 -0.16 -5.45
C PHE A 513 -39.05 -0.33 -5.65
N GLU A 514 -39.65 -1.37 -5.07
CA GLU A 514 -41.10 -1.63 -5.10
C GLU A 514 -41.95 -0.39 -4.78
N GLY A 515 -42.73 0.06 -5.77
CA GLY A 515 -43.68 1.16 -5.62
C GLY A 515 -43.08 2.58 -5.61
N LEU A 516 -41.76 2.72 -5.83
CA LEU A 516 -41.12 4.04 -5.91
C LEU A 516 -41.35 4.68 -7.29
N VAL A 517 -42.07 5.79 -7.31
CA VAL A 517 -42.41 6.54 -8.52
C VAL A 517 -41.94 7.99 -8.37
N ASN A 518 -41.17 8.46 -9.35
CA ASN A 518 -40.65 9.82 -9.41
C ASN A 518 -41.76 10.86 -9.72
N PRO A 519 -41.52 12.17 -9.51
CA PRO A 519 -42.49 13.22 -9.82
C PRO A 519 -42.92 13.32 -11.30
N ASP A 520 -42.16 12.74 -12.24
CA ASP A 520 -42.53 12.61 -13.66
C ASP A 520 -43.46 11.41 -13.96
N GLY A 521 -43.81 10.62 -12.93
CA GLY A 521 -44.63 9.41 -13.05
C GLY A 521 -43.85 8.16 -13.45
N CYS A 522 -42.52 8.25 -13.59
CA CYS A 522 -41.68 7.13 -13.97
C CYS A 522 -41.15 6.37 -12.75
N GLU A 523 -40.99 5.05 -12.86
CA GLU A 523 -40.41 4.22 -11.79
C GLU A 523 -38.97 4.67 -11.43
N ALA A 524 -38.62 4.54 -10.16
CA ALA A 524 -37.28 4.83 -9.66
C ALA A 524 -36.29 3.73 -10.09
N ALA A 525 -35.08 4.14 -10.47
CA ALA A 525 -34.04 3.22 -10.92
C ALA A 525 -32.71 3.41 -10.18
N GLY A 526 -32.04 2.31 -9.87
CA GLY A 526 -30.66 2.28 -9.40
C GLY A 526 -29.66 1.87 -10.50
N THR A 527 -28.37 1.88 -10.15
CA THR A 527 -27.26 1.43 -11.00
C THR A 527 -26.52 0.26 -10.34
N PHE A 528 -26.36 -0.85 -11.06
CA PHE A 528 -25.70 -2.07 -10.57
C PHE A 528 -24.37 -2.27 -11.30
N PHE A 529 -23.25 -2.17 -10.57
CA PHE A 529 -21.91 -2.43 -11.09
C PHE A 529 -21.55 -3.89 -10.84
N LEU A 530 -21.59 -4.71 -11.90
CA LEU A 530 -21.59 -6.17 -11.74
C LEU A 530 -20.21 -6.80 -11.79
N SER A 531 -19.94 -7.67 -10.83
CA SER A 531 -18.84 -8.64 -10.91
C SER A 531 -19.26 -9.94 -11.61
N HIS A 532 -18.32 -10.75 -12.11
CA HIS A 532 -18.65 -12.06 -12.69
C HIS A 532 -18.87 -13.15 -11.63
N GLU A 533 -17.98 -13.25 -10.64
CA GLU A 533 -18.03 -14.37 -9.69
C GLU A 533 -19.28 -14.31 -8.79
N TYR A 534 -19.97 -15.44 -8.64
CA TYR A 534 -21.24 -15.59 -7.92
C TYR A 534 -22.47 -14.86 -8.52
N THR A 535 -22.35 -14.23 -9.69
CA THR A 535 -23.47 -13.54 -10.34
C THR A 535 -24.47 -14.50 -11.00
N ASP A 536 -25.75 -14.29 -10.70
CA ASP A 536 -26.91 -14.86 -11.36
C ASP A 536 -27.33 -13.94 -12.52
N TYR A 537 -26.98 -14.32 -13.75
CA TYR A 537 -27.27 -13.50 -14.92
C TYR A 537 -28.76 -13.45 -15.32
N VAL A 538 -29.59 -14.36 -14.81
CA VAL A 538 -31.06 -14.32 -14.99
C VAL A 538 -31.65 -13.19 -14.14
N ARG A 539 -31.15 -13.01 -12.92
CA ARG A 539 -31.54 -11.90 -12.04
C ARG A 539 -31.00 -10.56 -12.52
N VAL A 540 -29.80 -10.52 -13.09
CA VAL A 540 -29.28 -9.33 -13.80
C VAL A 540 -30.21 -8.92 -14.94
N ASN A 541 -30.67 -9.87 -15.76
CA ASN A 541 -31.64 -9.59 -16.82
C ASN A 541 -32.96 -9.03 -16.27
N ALA A 542 -33.47 -9.58 -15.15
CA ALA A 542 -34.68 -9.07 -14.51
C ALA A 542 -34.53 -7.60 -14.07
N LEU A 543 -33.44 -7.25 -13.38
CA LEU A 543 -33.13 -5.85 -13.00
C LEU A 543 -33.04 -4.94 -14.23
N TYR A 544 -32.37 -5.39 -15.29
CA TYR A 544 -32.23 -4.64 -16.55
C TYR A 544 -33.58 -4.37 -17.22
N ARG A 545 -34.45 -5.38 -17.30
CA ARG A 545 -35.81 -5.26 -17.87
C ARG A 545 -36.74 -4.40 -17.01
N ALA A 546 -36.51 -4.32 -15.71
CA ALA A 546 -37.17 -3.38 -14.80
C ALA A 546 -36.64 -1.93 -14.93
N GLY A 547 -35.76 -1.65 -15.90
CA GLY A 547 -35.27 -0.30 -16.17
C GLY A 547 -34.10 0.15 -15.30
N HIS A 548 -33.52 -0.73 -14.48
CA HIS A 548 -32.28 -0.43 -13.77
C HIS A 548 -31.07 -0.40 -14.70
N GLU A 549 -30.10 0.45 -14.37
CA GLU A 549 -28.86 0.59 -15.13
C GLU A 549 -27.89 -0.52 -14.76
N ILE A 550 -27.31 -1.18 -15.77
CA ILE A 550 -26.27 -2.19 -15.61
C ILE A 550 -24.92 -1.62 -16.06
N ALA A 551 -23.92 -1.68 -15.19
CA ALA A 551 -22.59 -1.12 -15.36
C ALA A 551 -21.49 -2.14 -15.02
N LEU A 552 -20.24 -1.85 -15.38
CA LEU A 552 -19.11 -2.77 -15.23
C LEU A 552 -18.43 -2.65 -13.87
N HIS A 553 -18.10 -3.78 -13.22
CA HIS A 553 -17.23 -3.80 -12.03
C HIS A 553 -15.90 -4.53 -12.25
N SER A 554 -15.92 -5.84 -12.45
CA SER A 554 -14.73 -6.65 -12.83
C SER A 554 -15.10 -8.11 -13.07
N VAL A 555 -14.20 -8.91 -13.66
CA VAL A 555 -14.37 -10.38 -13.63
C VAL A 555 -14.00 -10.98 -12.27
N THR A 556 -12.99 -10.43 -11.59
CA THR A 556 -12.29 -11.12 -10.49
C THR A 556 -12.41 -10.48 -9.11
N HIS A 557 -12.95 -9.26 -9.01
CA HIS A 557 -12.91 -8.43 -7.79
C HIS A 557 -11.49 -8.31 -7.17
N GLY A 558 -10.45 -8.26 -8.01
CA GLY A 558 -9.07 -8.12 -7.57
C GLY A 558 -8.69 -6.68 -7.18
N ASP A 559 -7.79 -6.55 -6.20
CA ASP A 559 -7.09 -5.32 -5.81
C ASP A 559 -6.01 -4.88 -6.82
N GLY A 560 -5.66 -5.75 -7.77
CA GLY A 560 -4.70 -5.47 -8.83
C GLY A 560 -5.23 -4.49 -9.89
N THR A 561 -4.78 -3.22 -9.84
CA THR A 561 -5.12 -2.21 -10.87
C THR A 561 -4.69 -2.59 -12.30
N ASP A 562 -3.83 -3.61 -12.46
CA ASP A 562 -3.39 -4.15 -13.74
C ASP A 562 -4.51 -4.79 -14.58
N TYR A 563 -5.58 -5.28 -13.94
CA TYR A 563 -6.79 -5.73 -14.64
C TYR A 563 -7.31 -4.60 -15.55
N TRP A 564 -7.50 -3.39 -15.02
CA TRP A 564 -8.01 -2.26 -15.80
C TRP A 564 -7.00 -1.60 -16.73
N ARG A 565 -5.69 -1.82 -16.54
CA ARG A 565 -4.67 -1.43 -17.55
C ARG A 565 -4.81 -2.27 -18.83
N SER A 566 -5.07 -3.56 -18.67
CA SER A 566 -5.18 -4.52 -19.77
C SER A 566 -6.61 -4.77 -20.25
N ALA A 567 -7.63 -4.43 -19.44
CA ALA A 567 -9.03 -4.83 -19.57
C ALA A 567 -9.57 -4.77 -21.00
N ASP A 568 -9.84 -5.94 -21.55
CA ASP A 568 -10.54 -6.09 -22.81
C ASP A 568 -12.06 -6.05 -22.58
N VAL A 569 -12.81 -6.43 -23.61
CA VAL A 569 -14.27 -6.44 -23.63
C VAL A 569 -14.87 -7.60 -22.79
N ALA A 570 -14.11 -8.31 -21.95
CA ALA A 570 -14.54 -9.51 -21.21
C ALA A 570 -15.85 -9.37 -20.44
N THR A 571 -15.96 -8.42 -19.49
CA THR A 571 -17.18 -8.25 -18.69
C THR A 571 -18.38 -7.84 -19.56
N LEU A 572 -18.18 -7.00 -20.57
CA LEU A 572 -19.22 -6.64 -21.55
C LEU A 572 -19.72 -7.87 -22.34
N LYS A 573 -18.81 -8.69 -22.86
CA LYS A 573 -19.12 -9.97 -23.55
C LYS A 573 -19.90 -10.92 -22.65
N MET A 574 -19.56 -10.99 -21.35
CA MET A 574 -20.28 -11.81 -20.37
C MET A 574 -21.72 -11.31 -20.14
N LEU A 575 -21.92 -10.00 -19.99
CA LEU A 575 -23.25 -9.41 -19.81
C LEU A 575 -24.15 -9.60 -21.05
N GLU A 576 -23.59 -9.43 -22.25
CA GLU A 576 -24.27 -9.69 -23.52
C GLU A 576 -24.65 -11.17 -23.66
N ALA A 577 -23.69 -12.09 -23.47
CA ALA A 577 -23.89 -13.51 -23.69
C ALA A 577 -24.79 -14.17 -22.64
N PHE A 578 -24.62 -13.83 -21.36
CA PHE A 578 -25.25 -14.55 -20.25
C PHE A 578 -26.48 -13.86 -19.66
N ALA A 579 -26.56 -12.52 -19.69
CA ALA A 579 -27.72 -11.74 -19.22
C ALA A 579 -28.52 -11.06 -20.34
N LYS A 580 -28.09 -11.14 -21.61
CA LYS A 580 -28.76 -10.48 -22.75
C LYS A 580 -28.86 -8.94 -22.60
N VAL A 581 -27.92 -8.32 -21.90
CA VAL A 581 -27.82 -6.86 -21.79
C VAL A 581 -27.22 -6.31 -23.09
N ASP A 582 -27.86 -5.34 -23.75
CA ASP A 582 -27.29 -4.64 -24.91
C ASP A 582 -26.02 -3.88 -24.49
N PRO A 583 -24.83 -4.22 -25.04
CA PRO A 583 -23.58 -3.52 -24.73
C PRO A 583 -23.66 -2.00 -24.90
N LYS A 584 -24.50 -1.48 -25.81
CA LYS A 584 -24.68 -0.04 -26.03
C LYS A 584 -25.36 0.67 -24.86
N ARG A 585 -26.12 -0.05 -24.03
CA ARG A 585 -26.75 0.50 -22.82
C ARG A 585 -25.81 0.46 -21.60
N VAL A 586 -24.66 -0.22 -21.69
CA VAL A 586 -23.64 -0.25 -20.63
C VAL A 586 -22.72 0.97 -20.77
N GLN A 587 -23.08 2.07 -20.10
CA GLN A 587 -22.39 3.36 -20.26
C GLN A 587 -21.30 3.65 -19.22
N GLY A 588 -21.15 2.83 -18.18
CA GLY A 588 -20.27 3.16 -17.06
C GLY A 588 -19.54 1.98 -16.42
N MET A 589 -18.60 2.34 -15.55
CA MET A 589 -17.87 1.41 -14.71
C MET A 589 -17.61 1.98 -13.31
N ARG A 590 -17.36 1.08 -12.36
CA ARG A 590 -16.77 1.37 -11.06
C ARG A 590 -15.72 0.31 -10.77
N LEU A 591 -14.54 0.71 -10.33
CA LEU A 591 -13.43 -0.19 -10.05
C LEU A 591 -13.56 -0.84 -8.66
N PRO A 592 -13.12 -2.11 -8.49
CA PRO A 592 -12.97 -2.73 -7.17
C PRO A 592 -12.20 -1.83 -6.22
N PHE A 593 -12.69 -1.72 -4.98
CA PHE A 593 -12.13 -0.86 -3.94
C PHE A 593 -11.98 0.63 -4.34
N LEU A 594 -12.69 1.06 -5.40
CA LEU A 594 -12.56 2.38 -6.02
C LEU A 594 -11.12 2.72 -6.45
N GLN A 595 -10.30 1.70 -6.74
CA GLN A 595 -8.86 1.83 -6.89
C GLN A 595 -8.45 2.18 -8.32
N ILE A 596 -8.49 3.47 -8.67
CA ILE A 596 -8.12 3.96 -10.00
C ILE A 596 -6.60 3.87 -10.28
N SER A 597 -6.24 3.58 -11.54
CA SER A 597 -4.85 3.44 -12.02
C SER A 597 -4.38 4.71 -12.77
N GLY A 598 -4.76 5.89 -12.26
CA GLY A 598 -4.54 7.18 -12.93
C GLY A 598 -5.12 7.22 -14.34
N ASN A 599 -4.34 7.74 -15.30
CA ASN A 599 -4.77 7.86 -16.71
C ASN A 599 -5.24 6.54 -17.34
N ASN A 600 -4.70 5.38 -16.91
CA ASN A 600 -4.97 4.10 -17.55
C ASN A 600 -6.44 3.68 -17.38
N THR A 601 -7.06 4.00 -16.24
CA THR A 601 -8.50 3.77 -15.99
C THR A 601 -9.36 4.50 -17.03
N PHE A 602 -9.10 5.79 -17.26
CA PHE A 602 -9.89 6.60 -18.21
C PHE A 602 -9.55 6.28 -19.68
N VAL A 603 -8.32 5.83 -19.98
CA VAL A 603 -7.96 5.28 -21.29
C VAL A 603 -8.71 3.97 -21.56
N ALA A 604 -8.84 3.09 -20.57
CA ALA A 604 -9.61 1.85 -20.68
C ALA A 604 -11.11 2.13 -20.85
N ALA A 605 -11.69 3.03 -20.04
CA ALA A 605 -13.08 3.47 -20.19
C ALA A 605 -13.36 3.99 -21.61
N ARG A 606 -12.50 4.87 -22.12
CA ARG A 606 -12.60 5.40 -23.49
C ARG A 606 -12.42 4.32 -24.56
N ARG A 607 -11.55 3.33 -24.35
CA ARG A 607 -11.36 2.17 -25.26
C ARG A 607 -12.60 1.29 -25.33
N LEU A 608 -13.32 1.14 -24.22
CA LEU A 608 -14.55 0.37 -24.10
C LEU A 608 -15.82 1.14 -24.51
N GLY A 609 -15.69 2.44 -24.84
CA GLY A 609 -16.82 3.29 -25.23
C GLY A 609 -17.68 3.78 -24.07
N LEU A 610 -17.21 3.66 -22.83
CA LEU A 610 -17.93 4.11 -21.64
C LEU A 610 -17.97 5.64 -21.56
N SER A 611 -19.11 6.16 -21.11
CA SER A 611 -19.38 7.59 -20.92
C SER A 611 -19.02 8.12 -19.54
N TYR A 612 -18.91 7.26 -18.52
CA TYR A 612 -18.54 7.68 -17.16
C TYR A 612 -17.75 6.63 -16.36
N ASP A 613 -17.12 7.10 -15.30
CA ASP A 613 -16.50 6.32 -14.24
C ASP A 613 -17.12 6.75 -12.90
N SER A 614 -17.32 5.81 -11.98
CA SER A 614 -17.84 6.05 -10.62
C SER A 614 -16.85 5.57 -9.56
N SER A 615 -15.54 5.67 -9.85
CA SER A 615 -14.46 5.12 -9.03
C SER A 615 -13.64 6.18 -8.28
N TRP A 616 -13.87 7.47 -8.52
CA TRP A 616 -13.09 8.55 -7.91
C TRP A 616 -13.94 9.32 -6.87
N PRO A 617 -13.83 9.01 -5.57
CA PRO A 617 -14.51 9.74 -4.50
C PRO A 617 -13.77 11.05 -4.10
N THR A 618 -14.45 11.92 -3.36
CA THR A 618 -13.94 13.23 -2.88
C THR A 618 -14.17 13.45 -1.39
N GLN A 619 -13.22 14.10 -0.72
CA GLN A 619 -13.38 14.69 0.62
C GLN A 619 -13.49 16.21 0.56
N GLN A 620 -12.73 16.85 -0.33
CA GLN A 620 -12.67 18.30 -0.33
C GLN A 620 -13.99 18.94 -0.78
N PHE A 621 -14.79 18.24 -1.59
CA PHE A 621 -16.00 18.76 -2.21
C PHE A 621 -17.26 17.99 -1.76
N LYS A 622 -17.38 17.81 -0.44
CA LYS A 622 -18.60 17.33 0.24
C LYS A 622 -19.63 18.44 0.46
N ASP A 623 -19.15 19.62 0.86
CA ASP A 623 -19.96 20.81 1.08
C ASP A 623 -19.12 22.06 0.73
N PRO A 624 -19.44 22.79 -0.35
CA PRO A 624 -20.48 22.49 -1.32
C PRO A 624 -20.12 21.26 -2.17
N ALA A 625 -21.12 20.40 -2.43
CA ALA A 625 -20.93 19.17 -3.20
C ALA A 625 -20.57 19.44 -4.68
N MET A 626 -19.64 18.67 -5.24
CA MET A 626 -19.22 18.82 -6.65
C MET A 626 -20.27 18.26 -7.62
N TRP A 627 -20.48 18.97 -8.73
CA TRP A 627 -21.27 18.45 -9.86
C TRP A 627 -20.42 17.51 -10.74
N PRO A 628 -21.01 16.46 -11.35
CA PRO A 628 -20.32 15.63 -12.33
C PRO A 628 -19.72 16.46 -13.47
N TYR A 629 -18.49 16.13 -13.87
CA TYR A 629 -17.66 16.94 -14.75
C TYR A 629 -16.96 16.08 -15.81
N THR A 630 -16.29 16.72 -16.79
CA THR A 630 -15.55 16.04 -17.85
C THR A 630 -14.04 16.20 -17.67
N LEU A 631 -13.26 15.24 -18.16
CA LEU A 631 -11.80 15.19 -18.01
C LEU A 631 -11.04 15.81 -19.20
N ASP A 632 -11.68 16.70 -19.97
CA ASP A 632 -11.04 17.51 -21.02
C ASP A 632 -9.96 18.46 -20.46
N PHE A 633 -10.12 18.84 -19.20
CA PHE A 633 -9.23 19.70 -18.45
C PHE A 633 -8.85 19.07 -17.10
N LYS A 634 -7.81 19.61 -16.47
CA LYS A 634 -7.35 19.17 -15.16
C LYS A 634 -8.44 19.35 -14.11
N SER A 635 -8.90 18.24 -13.52
CA SER A 635 -9.80 18.26 -12.36
C SER A 635 -9.13 18.89 -11.14
N ASN A 636 -9.93 19.56 -10.32
CA ASN A 636 -9.56 20.02 -8.98
C ASN A 636 -9.96 19.02 -7.87
N GLN A 637 -10.63 17.92 -8.21
CA GLN A 637 -11.01 16.89 -7.25
C GLN A 637 -9.77 16.28 -6.58
N ASP A 638 -9.86 16.09 -5.27
CA ASP A 638 -8.85 15.49 -4.43
C ASP A 638 -8.72 13.98 -4.66
N CYS A 639 -7.54 13.42 -4.39
CA CYS A 639 -7.26 12.00 -4.54
C CYS A 639 -7.33 11.26 -3.20
N GLN A 640 -8.32 10.39 -3.05
CA GLN A 640 -8.50 9.61 -1.82
C GLN A 640 -7.94 8.20 -1.90
N ILE A 641 -8.05 7.55 -3.06
CA ILE A 641 -7.63 6.17 -3.26
C ILE A 641 -6.65 6.18 -4.42
N GLY A 642 -5.36 6.23 -4.08
CA GLY A 642 -4.27 6.47 -5.04
C GLY A 642 -3.90 5.25 -5.90
N PRO A 643 -3.13 5.45 -6.99
CA PRO A 643 -2.33 6.66 -7.28
C PRO A 643 -3.07 7.80 -8.02
N CYS A 644 -3.17 8.93 -7.34
CA CYS A 644 -3.44 10.27 -7.88
C CYS A 644 -2.80 11.36 -6.95
N PRO A 645 -2.75 12.65 -7.32
CA PRO A 645 -1.87 13.66 -6.66
C PRO A 645 -2.21 13.99 -5.18
N GLN A 646 -1.20 14.44 -4.42
CA GLN A 646 -1.01 13.98 -3.03
C GLN A 646 -1.09 15.07 -1.92
N ALA A 647 -2.00 14.88 -0.95
CA ALA A 647 -1.92 15.29 0.48
C ALA A 647 -3.10 14.63 1.26
N SER A 648 -3.03 14.54 2.60
CA SER A 648 -3.95 13.74 3.45
C SER A 648 -4.63 14.56 4.56
N ILE A 649 -5.82 14.13 5.03
CA ILE A 649 -6.33 14.22 6.43
C ILE A 649 -7.65 13.39 6.58
N PRO A 650 -7.95 12.79 7.76
CA PRO A 650 -8.83 11.61 7.86
C PRO A 650 -10.33 11.88 8.08
N GLY A 651 -11.14 10.81 7.91
CA GLY A 651 -12.51 10.73 8.43
C GLY A 651 -13.64 10.74 7.39
N LEU A 652 -13.72 9.72 6.51
CA LEU A 652 -14.93 9.45 5.72
C LEU A 652 -14.95 8.07 5.05
N CYS A 653 -16.17 7.69 4.70
CA CYS A 653 -16.59 6.66 3.76
C CYS A 653 -16.62 7.17 2.30
N SER A 654 -16.00 6.46 1.38
CA SER A 654 -16.26 6.60 -0.06
C SER A 654 -17.56 5.89 -0.51
N MET A 655 -18.01 4.92 0.28
CA MET A 655 -19.23 4.13 0.16
C MET A 655 -19.95 4.16 1.51
N ILE A 656 -21.29 4.11 1.59
CA ILE A 656 -22.03 4.20 2.87
C ILE A 656 -21.68 3.08 3.85
N ASP A 657 -21.16 1.96 3.34
CA ASP A 657 -20.70 0.83 4.13
C ASP A 657 -19.20 0.89 4.45
N ALA A 658 -18.41 1.66 3.70
CA ALA A 658 -17.05 2.03 4.11
C ALA A 658 -17.03 3.06 5.27
N CYS A 659 -18.18 3.34 5.91
CA CYS A 659 -18.26 4.32 6.98
C CYS A 659 -17.67 3.77 8.28
N VAL A 660 -16.69 4.51 8.81
CA VAL A 660 -15.96 4.20 10.06
C VAL A 660 -16.80 4.50 11.31
N TYR A 661 -17.78 5.42 11.20
CA TYR A 661 -18.64 5.85 12.31
C TYR A 661 -20.12 5.95 11.89
N PRO A 662 -20.80 4.83 11.58
CA PRO A 662 -22.27 4.84 11.59
C PRO A 662 -22.78 5.15 13.00
N PRO A 663 -23.99 5.73 13.16
CA PRO A 663 -24.67 5.80 14.46
C PRO A 663 -25.06 4.40 14.96
N GLU A 664 -25.74 4.29 16.11
CA GLU A 664 -26.14 2.98 16.64
C GLU A 664 -27.13 2.27 15.68
N ASP A 665 -27.33 0.95 15.84
CA ASP A 665 -28.28 0.15 15.04
C ASP A 665 -29.74 0.48 15.43
N ASP A 666 -30.13 1.73 15.24
CA ASP A 666 -31.46 2.30 15.45
C ASP A 666 -32.02 2.89 14.15
N VAL A 667 -33.33 2.73 13.95
CA VAL A 667 -34.01 3.15 12.71
C VAL A 667 -33.98 4.67 12.53
N ASP A 668 -34.13 5.44 13.61
CA ASP A 668 -34.25 6.89 13.56
C ASP A 668 -32.88 7.55 13.50
N GLU A 669 -31.89 7.08 14.25
CA GLU A 669 -30.52 7.61 14.15
C GLU A 669 -29.92 7.42 12.75
N LEU A 670 -30.02 6.21 12.20
CA LEU A 670 -29.57 5.91 10.83
C LEU A 670 -30.33 6.77 9.79
N PHE A 671 -31.65 6.93 9.96
CA PHE A 671 -32.48 7.76 9.09
C PHE A 671 -32.06 9.24 9.10
N TYR A 672 -31.93 9.86 10.28
CA TYR A 672 -31.57 11.27 10.40
C TYR A 672 -30.12 11.52 9.93
N TRP A 673 -29.22 10.57 10.14
CA TRP A 673 -27.86 10.64 9.61
C TRP A 673 -27.81 10.64 8.07
N MET A 674 -28.63 9.81 7.40
CA MET A 674 -28.76 9.87 5.94
C MET A 674 -29.41 11.18 5.46
N LEU A 675 -30.42 11.67 6.21
CA LEU A 675 -31.13 12.91 5.89
C LEU A 675 -30.25 14.16 6.02
N ASP A 676 -29.37 14.23 7.02
CA ASP A 676 -28.40 15.32 7.15
C ASP A 676 -27.45 15.37 5.94
N ASN A 677 -26.90 14.22 5.52
CA ASN A 677 -26.03 14.15 4.35
C ASN A 677 -26.75 14.55 3.05
N PHE A 678 -28.01 14.13 2.85
CA PHE A 678 -28.84 14.59 1.73
C PHE A 678 -29.08 16.11 1.75
N ASN A 679 -29.37 16.68 2.93
CA ASN A 679 -29.67 18.10 3.07
C ASN A 679 -28.51 19.01 2.66
N ARG A 680 -27.24 18.56 2.75
CA ARG A 680 -26.08 19.32 2.24
C ARG A 680 -26.12 19.54 0.72
N HIS A 681 -26.67 18.57 -0.01
CA HIS A 681 -26.92 18.71 -1.46
C HIS A 681 -28.20 19.52 -1.70
N TYR A 682 -29.30 19.11 -1.07
CA TYR A 682 -30.65 19.65 -1.32
C TYR A 682 -30.87 21.09 -0.85
N LEU A 683 -30.17 21.54 0.20
CA LEU A 683 -30.19 22.93 0.68
C LEU A 683 -28.97 23.74 0.22
N GLY A 684 -27.97 23.07 -0.36
CA GLY A 684 -26.71 23.65 -0.84
C GLY A 684 -26.62 23.68 -2.37
N SER A 685 -25.56 23.11 -2.94
CA SER A 685 -25.20 23.23 -4.36
C SER A 685 -26.13 22.53 -5.35
N ARG A 686 -27.12 21.76 -4.87
CA ARG A 686 -28.04 20.90 -5.65
C ARG A 686 -27.33 19.88 -6.55
N ALA A 687 -26.05 19.62 -6.30
CA ALA A 687 -25.31 18.56 -6.98
C ALA A 687 -25.98 17.20 -6.72
N PRO A 688 -26.01 16.28 -7.69
CA PRO A 688 -26.55 14.93 -7.51
C PRO A 688 -26.03 14.25 -6.24
N PHE A 689 -26.94 13.65 -5.46
CA PHE A 689 -26.62 12.95 -4.22
C PHE A 689 -26.42 11.46 -4.51
N GLY A 690 -25.18 10.98 -4.39
CA GLY A 690 -24.83 9.59 -4.62
C GLY A 690 -24.90 8.75 -3.37
N MET A 691 -25.67 7.65 -3.40
CA MET A 691 -25.64 6.61 -2.38
C MET A 691 -24.96 5.37 -2.96
N TYR A 692 -23.81 5.02 -2.42
CA TYR A 692 -22.98 3.94 -2.93
C TYR A 692 -22.88 2.81 -1.89
N LEU A 693 -23.33 1.60 -2.24
CA LEU A 693 -23.53 0.50 -1.28
C LEU A 693 -23.01 -0.85 -1.83
N HIS A 694 -22.58 -1.74 -0.94
CA HIS A 694 -22.65 -3.18 -1.17
C HIS A 694 -23.93 -3.77 -0.55
N ALA A 695 -24.44 -4.87 -1.09
CA ALA A 695 -25.61 -5.58 -0.52
C ALA A 695 -25.44 -5.93 0.97
N ALA A 696 -24.21 -6.26 1.37
CA ALA A 696 -23.85 -6.63 2.74
C ALA A 696 -24.14 -5.53 3.77
N TRP A 697 -24.28 -4.26 3.36
CA TRP A 697 -24.63 -3.16 4.25
C TRP A 697 -25.97 -3.39 4.97
N PHE A 698 -26.97 -3.91 4.26
CA PHE A 698 -28.29 -4.27 4.83
C PHE A 698 -28.24 -5.42 5.85
N SER A 699 -27.10 -6.13 5.94
CA SER A 699 -26.90 -7.26 6.86
C SER A 699 -26.03 -6.92 8.07
N ARG A 700 -25.60 -5.65 8.23
CA ARG A 700 -24.74 -5.21 9.34
C ARG A 700 -25.46 -5.09 10.68
N GLY A 701 -26.74 -4.75 10.63
CA GLY A 701 -27.62 -4.56 11.78
C GLY A 701 -29.05 -4.84 11.37
N ARG A 702 -29.94 -5.03 12.35
CA ARG A 702 -31.33 -5.42 12.07
C ARG A 702 -32.16 -4.25 11.54
N ASN A 703 -31.75 -3.02 11.82
CA ASN A 703 -32.51 -1.82 11.48
C ASN A 703 -32.04 -1.14 10.18
N TYR A 704 -30.90 -1.52 9.63
CA TYR A 704 -30.27 -0.89 8.45
C TYR A 704 -31.19 -0.83 7.21
N PHE A 705 -31.78 -1.96 6.80
CA PHE A 705 -32.72 -1.99 5.67
C PHE A 705 -33.98 -1.15 5.94
N GLY A 706 -34.51 -1.21 7.17
CA GLY A 706 -35.68 -0.43 7.58
C GLY A 706 -35.42 1.08 7.56
N ALA A 707 -34.28 1.53 8.10
CA ALA A 707 -33.85 2.92 8.08
C ALA A 707 -33.65 3.46 6.65
N PHE A 708 -33.07 2.64 5.76
CA PHE A 708 -32.81 3.03 4.38
C PHE A 708 -34.09 3.10 3.54
N LYS A 709 -35.01 2.12 3.70
CA LYS A 709 -36.33 2.19 3.06
C LYS A 709 -37.16 3.36 3.62
N LYS A 710 -37.07 3.66 4.93
CA LYS A 710 -37.67 4.86 5.55
C LYS A 710 -37.09 6.15 4.96
N PHE A 711 -35.78 6.21 4.75
CA PHE A 711 -35.09 7.36 4.16
C PHE A 711 -35.56 7.64 2.72
N ILE A 712 -35.57 6.62 1.86
CA ILE A 712 -36.02 6.80 0.46
C ILE A 712 -37.52 7.13 0.39
N ASN A 713 -38.36 6.47 1.20
CA ASN A 713 -39.79 6.78 1.30
C ASN A 713 -40.06 8.19 1.84
N HIS A 714 -39.13 8.79 2.57
CA HIS A 714 -39.23 10.20 2.96
C HIS A 714 -38.85 11.11 1.78
N LEU A 715 -37.71 10.86 1.13
CA LEU A 715 -37.23 11.66 0.01
C LEU A 715 -38.17 11.66 -1.20
N ILE A 716 -38.84 10.56 -1.52
CA ILE A 716 -39.78 10.48 -2.66
C ILE A 716 -41.04 11.36 -2.46
N THR A 717 -41.28 11.89 -1.26
CA THR A 717 -42.37 12.86 -0.99
C THR A 717 -42.05 14.27 -1.47
N TYR A 718 -40.81 14.55 -1.83
CA TYR A 718 -40.35 15.86 -2.28
C TYR A 718 -40.65 16.02 -3.78
N PRO A 719 -41.38 17.07 -4.22
CA PRO A 719 -41.88 17.19 -5.60
C PRO A 719 -40.79 17.45 -6.64
N ASP A 720 -39.56 17.70 -6.21
CA ASP A 720 -38.39 18.05 -7.00
C ASP A 720 -37.22 17.06 -6.82
N VAL A 721 -37.44 15.91 -6.15
CA VAL A 721 -36.43 14.85 -5.98
C VAL A 721 -36.68 13.70 -6.96
N TYR A 722 -35.61 13.27 -7.65
CA TYR A 722 -35.67 12.22 -8.68
C TYR A 722 -34.63 11.12 -8.41
N PHE A 723 -35.10 9.88 -8.29
CA PHE A 723 -34.29 8.67 -8.16
C PHE A 723 -34.03 8.05 -9.55
N THR A 724 -32.79 8.11 -10.02
CA THR A 724 -32.40 7.61 -11.33
C THR A 724 -31.05 6.90 -11.32
N GLY A 725 -30.81 6.05 -12.32
CA GLY A 725 -29.46 5.62 -12.66
C GLY A 725 -28.54 6.81 -13.03
N ILE A 726 -27.24 6.60 -12.97
CA ILE A 726 -26.21 7.60 -13.24
C ILE A 726 -26.32 8.13 -14.67
N SER A 727 -26.52 7.28 -15.69
CA SER A 727 -26.62 7.76 -17.08
C SER A 727 -27.73 8.79 -17.30
N ARG A 728 -28.93 8.55 -16.75
CA ARG A 728 -30.08 9.48 -16.90
C ARG A 728 -29.84 10.79 -16.13
N MET A 729 -29.18 10.74 -14.98
CA MET A 729 -28.72 11.94 -14.27
C MET A 729 -27.67 12.71 -15.09
N LEU A 730 -26.72 12.03 -15.75
CA LEU A 730 -25.72 12.68 -16.59
C LEU A 730 -26.31 13.32 -17.86
N GLU A 731 -27.41 12.81 -18.40
CA GLU A 731 -28.18 13.48 -19.47
C GLU A 731 -28.69 14.86 -19.02
N TYR A 732 -29.23 14.94 -17.80
CA TYR A 732 -29.60 16.23 -17.19
C TYR A 732 -28.38 17.13 -16.96
N VAL A 733 -27.25 16.62 -16.44
CA VAL A 733 -26.03 17.43 -16.23
C VAL A 733 -25.51 18.02 -17.55
N LYS A 734 -25.62 17.29 -18.66
CA LYS A 734 -25.27 17.79 -20.01
C LYS A 734 -26.23 18.90 -20.49
N ARG A 735 -27.50 18.86 -20.09
CA ARG A 735 -28.57 19.77 -20.56
C ARG A 735 -29.52 20.19 -19.42
N PRO A 736 -29.05 20.96 -18.42
CA PRO A 736 -29.84 21.26 -17.23
C PRO A 736 -31.01 22.20 -17.57
N VAL A 737 -32.17 21.91 -16.97
CA VAL A 737 -33.43 22.68 -17.08
C VAL A 737 -34.06 22.83 -15.70
N LEU A 738 -34.84 23.90 -15.49
CA LEU A 738 -35.52 24.16 -14.21
C LEU A 738 -36.84 23.37 -14.11
N GLY A 739 -37.22 23.02 -12.88
CA GLY A 739 -38.48 22.31 -12.62
C GLY A 739 -38.44 20.86 -13.09
N ALA A 740 -39.27 20.50 -14.07
CA ALA A 740 -39.37 19.13 -14.59
C ALA A 740 -38.20 18.80 -15.55
N PRO A 741 -37.28 17.87 -15.18
CA PRO A 741 -36.07 17.61 -15.95
C PRO A 741 -36.30 16.74 -17.21
N PHE A 742 -37.35 15.92 -17.20
CA PHE A 742 -37.68 14.98 -18.27
C PHE A 742 -39.13 15.18 -18.75
N LYS A 743 -39.40 14.75 -19.98
CA LYS A 743 -40.73 14.78 -20.59
C LYS A 743 -41.40 13.41 -20.64
N ASP A 744 -40.58 12.36 -20.78
CA ASP A 744 -40.99 11.00 -21.05
C ASP A 744 -40.16 10.03 -20.17
N CYS A 745 -40.72 8.86 -19.89
CA CYS A 745 -40.02 7.80 -19.16
C CYS A 745 -38.99 7.09 -20.04
N PRO A 746 -37.94 6.47 -19.45
CA PRO A 746 -36.97 5.70 -20.20
C PRO A 746 -37.63 4.48 -20.88
N GLU A 747 -37.25 4.22 -22.12
CA GLU A 747 -37.68 3.02 -22.84
C GLU A 747 -37.07 1.77 -22.17
N LEU A 748 -37.92 0.90 -21.63
CA LEU A 748 -37.48 -0.38 -21.04
C LEU A 748 -36.84 -1.29 -22.11
N PRO A 749 -35.76 -2.03 -21.80
CA PRO A 749 -35.08 -2.85 -22.78
C PRO A 749 -35.82 -4.16 -23.08
N GLU A 750 -35.97 -4.48 -24.36
CA GLU A 750 -36.39 -5.81 -24.82
C GLU A 750 -35.21 -6.78 -24.73
N ALA A 751 -35.24 -7.71 -23.76
CA ALA A 751 -34.16 -8.65 -23.50
C ALA A 751 -34.68 -10.01 -23.00
N GLU A 752 -35.28 -10.80 -23.90
CA GLU A 752 -35.81 -12.12 -23.53
C GLU A 752 -34.76 -13.04 -22.88
N CYS A 753 -35.13 -13.66 -21.76
CA CYS A 753 -34.24 -14.50 -20.96
C CYS A 753 -34.88 -15.87 -20.71
N ARG A 754 -34.30 -16.90 -21.31
CA ARG A 754 -34.64 -18.30 -21.03
C ARG A 754 -33.71 -18.80 -19.94
N ALA A 755 -34.16 -18.78 -18.70
CA ALA A 755 -33.37 -19.21 -17.55
C ALA A 755 -32.87 -20.66 -17.69
N VAL A 756 -31.55 -20.86 -17.61
CA VAL A 756 -30.87 -22.16 -17.60
C VAL A 756 -29.87 -22.19 -16.45
N GLN A 757 -29.85 -23.32 -15.72
CA GLN A 757 -28.86 -23.61 -14.68
C GLN A 757 -27.71 -24.42 -15.25
N CYS A 758 -26.49 -23.93 -15.08
CA CYS A 758 -25.29 -24.48 -15.70
C CYS A 758 -24.31 -24.98 -14.63
N ARG A 759 -24.04 -26.29 -14.62
CA ARG A 759 -22.93 -26.90 -13.88
C ARG A 759 -21.69 -26.92 -14.78
N VAL A 760 -20.67 -26.17 -14.40
CA VAL A 760 -19.46 -25.94 -15.21
C VAL A 760 -18.21 -26.00 -14.33
N GLN A 761 -17.05 -26.31 -14.90
CA GLN A 761 -15.79 -26.46 -14.14
C GLN A 761 -14.87 -25.25 -14.33
N LYS A 762 -14.27 -24.75 -13.24
CA LYS A 762 -13.27 -23.67 -13.26
C LYS A 762 -11.89 -24.27 -13.55
N MET A 763 -11.46 -24.17 -14.82
CA MET A 763 -10.25 -24.84 -15.34
C MET A 763 -8.98 -24.60 -14.51
N SER A 764 -8.84 -23.43 -13.87
CA SER A 764 -7.67 -23.09 -13.07
C SER A 764 -7.60 -23.81 -11.71
N THR A 765 -8.73 -24.28 -11.17
CA THR A 765 -8.82 -24.92 -9.84
C THR A 765 -9.41 -26.33 -9.88
N GLY A 766 -9.99 -26.75 -11.01
CA GLY A 766 -10.75 -28.00 -11.14
C GLY A 766 -12.11 -27.98 -10.41
N GLU A 767 -12.47 -26.85 -9.82
CA GLU A 767 -13.64 -26.69 -8.96
C GLU A 767 -14.94 -26.62 -9.77
N GLU A 768 -16.00 -27.26 -9.29
CA GLU A 768 -17.32 -27.13 -9.90
C GLU A 768 -18.02 -25.84 -9.45
N ARG A 769 -18.71 -25.21 -10.40
CA ARG A 769 -19.47 -23.97 -10.23
C ARG A 769 -20.86 -24.16 -10.83
N TYR A 770 -21.84 -23.52 -10.19
CA TYR A 770 -23.19 -23.38 -10.70
C TYR A 770 -23.42 -21.92 -11.08
N MET A 771 -23.95 -21.67 -12.29
CA MET A 771 -24.30 -20.33 -12.75
C MET A 771 -25.65 -20.33 -13.49
N SER A 772 -26.47 -19.31 -13.21
CA SER A 772 -27.71 -19.04 -13.92
C SER A 772 -27.42 -18.19 -15.16
N VAL A 773 -27.93 -18.57 -16.34
CA VAL A 773 -27.81 -17.79 -17.59
C VAL A 773 -29.12 -17.73 -18.36
N CYS A 774 -29.25 -16.75 -19.26
CA CYS A 774 -30.47 -16.48 -20.03
C CYS A 774 -30.65 -17.27 -21.35
N ASP A 775 -29.78 -18.23 -21.67
CA ASP A 775 -29.90 -18.99 -22.93
C ASP A 775 -29.11 -20.32 -22.93
N LYS A 776 -27.78 -20.24 -23.11
CA LYS A 776 -26.91 -21.41 -23.32
C LYS A 776 -25.77 -21.42 -22.30
N CYS A 777 -25.54 -22.57 -21.68
CA CYS A 777 -24.41 -22.77 -20.80
C CYS A 777 -23.07 -22.64 -21.55
N PRO A 778 -22.06 -21.99 -20.95
CA PRO A 778 -20.68 -22.12 -21.41
C PRO A 778 -20.19 -23.55 -21.15
N ALA A 779 -19.12 -23.95 -21.84
CA ALA A 779 -18.56 -25.31 -21.72
C ALA A 779 -17.66 -25.47 -20.48
N VAL A 780 -17.00 -24.38 -20.08
CA VAL A 780 -16.22 -24.26 -18.83
C VAL A 780 -16.63 -22.97 -18.11
N TYR A 781 -16.28 -22.83 -16.83
CA TYR A 781 -16.57 -21.61 -16.09
C TYR A 781 -15.83 -20.42 -16.75
N PRO A 782 -16.53 -19.34 -17.15
CA PRO A 782 -15.89 -18.19 -17.81
C PRO A 782 -14.82 -17.53 -16.92
N TRP A 783 -13.79 -16.95 -17.52
CA TRP A 783 -12.76 -16.21 -16.78
C TRP A 783 -12.05 -15.19 -17.68
N LEU A 784 -11.03 -14.50 -17.16
CA LEU A 784 -10.28 -13.45 -17.85
C LEU A 784 -9.84 -13.83 -19.28
N ASP A 785 -9.09 -14.93 -19.42
CA ASP A 785 -8.56 -15.37 -20.72
C ASP A 785 -9.57 -16.14 -21.58
N ASN A 786 -10.77 -16.42 -21.04
CA ASN A 786 -11.83 -17.15 -21.73
C ASN A 786 -13.22 -16.63 -21.29
N PRO A 787 -13.59 -15.40 -21.68
CA PRO A 787 -14.76 -14.71 -21.11
C PRO A 787 -16.11 -15.28 -21.55
N LEU A 788 -16.12 -16.20 -22.53
CA LEU A 788 -17.32 -16.91 -22.99
C LEU A 788 -17.30 -18.40 -22.58
N GLY A 789 -16.29 -18.85 -21.82
CA GLY A 789 -16.19 -20.23 -21.34
C GLY A 789 -16.21 -21.28 -22.45
N GLN A 790 -15.50 -21.02 -23.55
CA GLN A 790 -15.38 -21.94 -24.68
C GLN A 790 -14.46 -23.14 -24.34
N GLN A 791 -14.65 -24.29 -25.00
CA GLN A 791 -13.65 -25.37 -24.96
C GLN A 791 -12.36 -24.87 -25.65
N GLN A 792 -11.23 -25.08 -24.99
CA GLN A 792 -9.87 -24.81 -25.50
C GLN A 792 -9.22 -26.11 -25.98
#